data_AF-D5WPS3-F1
#
_entry.id   AF-D5WPS3-F1
#
_cell.length_a   1.000
_cell.length_b   1.000
_cell.length_c   1.000
_cell.angle_alpha   90.00
_cell.angle_beta   90.00
_cell.angle_gamma   90.00
#
_symmetry.space_group_name_H-M   'P 1'
#
loop_
_entity.id
_entity.type
_entity.pdbx_description
1 polymer ?
#
loop_
_entity_poly.entity_id
_entity_poly.type
_entity_poly.pdbx_seq_one_letter_code
_entity_poly.pdbx_strand_id
1 'polypeptide(L)'
;MSYTPMMQQYLDVKGRCPDALLMFRLGDFYELFFEDAEIAARELEITLTGRDAGGGRRVPMCGVPYHAVDGYIAALVERGYKVAICDQMEDPALAKGLVRREITRIVTPGTLLEDRGKEEKEQRLIGAVIPIPEGWSVAFADLSTGDRWAGAAHSIEQVMDDGLRYRPAEWLIPEEAAGELWVTQLSKSTEAILTHRGRGKKTFTRMENGGWDDLPEAGGEEALAAIASYIEETQRRQLVHWKPVQPLHDATYMAVDAFARRNLELVQTVREGRRTGSLLWLLDETVTAMGGRLLRQWLEKPLIDPVAIARRQDGIEELVGEWIRRNQLREDLRRVYDLERLLGRVSYGSAGPRDLRAVAQSLSQAPKLAAGLAGAGSSILADIERRLDPCEEVRDLLDRALADDPPATAKEPGVIRDGFSPELDELRRASREGRSWIAALEQQERERTGIKSLKIGYNRVFGYYIEVTKANLALVPREYERRQTLAASERYVTPELKEMESRILDAQERAEAIEYQLFVELRSTVVKALPRLQRLAGAMAELDVLCALAEVAAKRRYTRPVVDDSSVIEIRGGRHPVVEAVLPDGTFVPNDTFLDGDHRRVALITGPNMAGKSTYMRQVALIVLLAQVGSFVPADFARIGIVDRLFTRIGAADDLVAGQSTFMVEMVELATILRNATPRSLIILDEIGRGTSTYDGMSIARAAVEYIHDPTRVGARTLFATHYHELTGLADELPGVHNFSTEVREDSGGIVFLHRLVDRPADRSYGIHVARLAGLPEDLLERAEAILTSMERVQQGLSQTAAACVGGEGGGADRDLPKVPQETGGRFTADDAEQGLDEAPLHPVLERLRNARVLDMTPIQALQELYELHLLVREENEP
;
A
#
# COMPACT_ATOMS: atom_id res chain seq x y z
N MET A 1 33.17 -36.73 20.75
CA MET A 1 32.00 -37.57 20.39
C MET A 1 31.35 -36.92 19.19
N SER A 2 31.14 -37.68 18.11
CA SER A 2 30.82 -37.14 16.78
C SER A 2 29.32 -37.17 16.51
N TYR A 3 28.76 -36.07 16.00
CA TYR A 3 27.45 -36.09 15.34
C TYR A 3 27.46 -37.07 14.17
N THR A 4 26.27 -37.57 13.78
CA THR A 4 26.14 -38.35 12.54
C THR A 4 26.57 -37.53 11.32
N PRO A 5 27.05 -38.16 10.23
CA PRO A 5 27.43 -37.46 9.02
C PRO A 5 26.33 -36.55 8.44
N MET A 6 25.07 -36.96 8.55
CA MET A 6 23.93 -36.15 8.12
C MET A 6 23.76 -34.89 8.98
N MET A 7 23.89 -35.01 10.30
CA MET A 7 23.81 -33.86 11.21
C MET A 7 25.00 -32.92 11.07
N GLN A 8 26.20 -33.44 10.76
CA GLN A 8 27.34 -32.62 10.39
C GLN A 8 27.05 -31.82 9.11
N GLN A 9 26.54 -32.48 8.06
CA GLN A 9 26.14 -31.78 6.83
C GLN A 9 25.06 -30.72 7.10
N TYR A 10 24.07 -31.01 7.95
CA TYR A 10 23.05 -30.01 8.34
C TYR A 10 23.68 -28.80 9.04
N LEU A 11 24.54 -29.03 10.05
CA LEU A 11 25.20 -27.95 10.78
C LEU A 11 26.12 -27.11 9.88
N ASP A 12 26.83 -27.76 8.95
CA ASP A 12 27.69 -27.08 7.97
C ASP A 12 26.88 -26.21 7.01
N VAL A 13 25.67 -26.65 6.62
CA VAL A 13 24.77 -25.86 5.77
C VAL A 13 24.12 -24.73 6.58
N LYS A 14 23.64 -25.01 7.80
CA LYS A 14 23.06 -24.02 8.71
C LYS A 14 24.05 -22.91 9.07
N GLY A 15 25.32 -23.25 9.24
CA GLY A 15 26.40 -22.28 9.48
C GLY A 15 26.57 -21.24 8.36
N ARG A 16 26.07 -21.52 7.14
CA ARG A 16 26.07 -20.58 6.01
C ARG A 16 24.84 -19.68 5.96
N CYS A 17 23.81 -19.97 6.76
CA CYS A 17 22.55 -19.22 6.84
C CYS A 17 22.06 -19.10 8.29
N PRO A 18 22.86 -18.47 9.19
CA PRO A 18 22.54 -18.43 10.61
C PRO A 18 21.24 -17.65 10.91
N ASP A 19 20.88 -16.68 10.07
CA ASP A 19 19.70 -15.81 10.21
C ASP A 19 18.43 -16.34 9.52
N ALA A 20 18.45 -17.56 8.99
CA ALA A 20 17.29 -18.16 8.30
C ALA A 20 16.97 -19.57 8.82
N LEU A 21 15.68 -19.89 8.92
CA LEU A 21 15.21 -21.26 9.21
C LEU A 21 15.59 -22.19 8.05
N LEU A 22 16.29 -23.28 8.34
CA LEU A 22 16.78 -24.20 7.32
C LEU A 22 15.81 -25.36 7.08
N MET A 23 15.08 -25.30 5.97
CA MET A 23 14.30 -26.41 5.44
C MET A 23 15.21 -27.39 4.69
N PHE A 24 15.55 -28.50 5.34
CA PHE A 24 16.53 -29.46 4.85
C PHE A 24 15.88 -30.71 4.23
N ARG A 25 16.09 -30.95 2.93
CA ARG A 25 15.40 -32.02 2.22
C ARG A 25 15.90 -33.43 2.56
N LEU A 26 15.04 -34.22 3.19
CA LEU A 26 15.25 -35.61 3.55
C LEU A 26 14.13 -36.49 2.96
N GLY A 27 14.41 -37.06 1.78
CA GLY A 27 13.41 -37.82 1.02
C GLY A 27 12.25 -36.93 0.57
N ASP A 28 11.04 -37.31 0.95
CA ASP A 28 9.79 -36.62 0.62
C ASP A 28 9.39 -35.53 1.63
N PHE A 29 10.29 -35.16 2.54
CA PHE A 29 10.04 -34.13 3.55
C PHE A 29 11.14 -33.07 3.55
N TYR A 30 10.75 -31.84 3.90
CA TYR A 30 11.68 -30.85 4.43
C TYR A 30 11.63 -30.93 5.95
N GLU A 31 12.76 -31.23 6.57
CA GLU A 31 12.90 -31.30 8.02
C GLU A 31 13.71 -30.09 8.52
N LEU A 32 13.38 -29.63 9.71
CA LEU A 32 14.12 -28.62 10.47
C LEU A 32 14.61 -29.27 11.77
N PHE A 33 15.75 -28.83 12.29
CA PHE A 33 16.37 -29.39 13.50
C PHE A 33 16.77 -28.31 14.51
N PHE A 34 16.92 -28.70 15.77
CA PHE A 34 17.33 -27.82 16.88
C PHE A 34 16.34 -26.65 17.08
N GLU A 35 16.85 -25.43 17.27
CA GLU A 35 16.05 -24.23 17.49
C GLU A 35 15.12 -23.93 16.31
N ASP A 36 15.56 -24.19 15.07
CA ASP A 36 14.73 -24.01 13.87
C ASP A 36 13.46 -24.88 13.93
N ALA A 37 13.57 -26.09 14.49
CA ALA A 37 12.43 -26.98 14.66
C ALA A 37 11.45 -26.48 15.72
N GLU A 38 11.95 -25.93 16.83
CA GLU A 38 11.13 -25.38 17.90
C GLU A 38 10.35 -24.14 17.44
N ILE A 39 11.03 -23.24 16.71
CA ILE A 39 10.41 -22.07 16.09
C ILE A 39 9.35 -22.52 15.08
N ALA A 40 9.73 -23.32 14.09
CA ALA A 40 8.80 -23.73 13.04
C ALA A 40 7.60 -24.52 13.58
N ALA A 41 7.78 -25.40 14.57
CA ALA A 41 6.67 -26.12 15.20
C ALA A 41 5.67 -25.20 15.89
N ARG A 42 6.15 -24.18 16.61
CA ARG A 42 5.30 -23.19 17.29
C ARG A 42 4.57 -22.32 16.28
N GLU A 43 5.29 -21.80 15.29
CA GLU A 43 4.72 -20.85 14.34
C GLU A 43 3.75 -21.53 13.35
N LEU A 44 4.10 -22.71 12.85
CA LEU A 44 3.27 -23.44 11.88
C LEU A 44 2.22 -24.35 12.53
N GLU A 45 2.20 -24.43 13.87
CA GLU A 45 1.35 -25.35 14.63
C GLU A 45 1.49 -26.82 14.19
N ILE A 46 2.73 -27.23 13.86
CA ILE A 46 3.06 -28.60 13.46
C ILE A 46 3.72 -29.38 14.60
N THR A 47 3.63 -30.70 14.55
CA THR A 47 4.15 -31.57 15.62
C THR A 47 5.67 -31.47 15.77
N LEU A 48 6.14 -31.06 16.96
CA LEU A 48 7.53 -31.17 17.36
C LEU A 48 7.86 -32.59 17.83
N THR A 49 8.88 -33.20 17.25
CA THR A 49 9.37 -34.53 17.59
C THR A 49 10.87 -34.48 17.90
N GLY A 50 11.54 -35.63 17.98
CA GLY A 50 12.99 -35.67 18.12
C GLY A 50 13.64 -36.81 17.35
N ARG A 51 14.83 -36.55 16.81
CA ARG A 51 15.63 -37.48 16.00
C ARG A 51 16.96 -37.81 16.69
N ASP A 52 17.45 -39.04 16.57
CA ASP A 52 18.78 -39.40 17.06
C ASP A 52 19.86 -38.71 16.19
N ALA A 53 20.75 -37.95 16.83
CA ALA A 53 21.83 -37.21 16.18
C ALA A 53 23.21 -37.85 16.37
N GLY A 54 23.28 -39.02 17.01
CA GLY A 54 24.52 -39.72 17.35
C GLY A 54 25.02 -39.40 18.75
N GLY A 55 25.82 -40.31 19.33
CA GLY A 55 26.38 -40.15 20.68
C GLY A 55 25.35 -40.17 21.82
N GLY A 56 24.17 -40.75 21.59
CA GLY A 56 23.09 -40.85 22.59
C GLY A 56 22.27 -39.57 22.77
N ARG A 57 22.42 -38.57 21.89
CA ARG A 57 21.65 -37.31 21.94
C ARG A 57 20.50 -37.34 20.94
N ARG A 58 19.31 -36.99 21.42
CA ARG A 58 18.12 -36.76 20.58
C ARG A 58 17.91 -35.26 20.42
N VAL A 59 17.80 -34.79 19.17
CA VAL A 59 17.64 -33.37 18.83
C VAL A 59 16.20 -33.07 18.43
N PRO A 60 15.65 -31.88 18.75
CA PRO A 60 14.34 -31.45 18.27
C PRO A 60 14.25 -31.52 16.74
N MET A 61 13.09 -31.96 16.23
CA MET A 61 12.82 -32.07 14.79
C MET A 61 11.34 -31.88 14.49
N CYS A 62 11.04 -31.09 13.46
CA CYS A 62 9.73 -31.06 12.80
C CYS A 62 9.93 -31.11 11.28
N GLY A 63 8.86 -31.38 10.53
CA GLY A 63 8.98 -31.40 9.07
C GLY A 63 7.64 -31.32 8.37
N VAL A 64 7.69 -30.94 7.09
CA VAL A 64 6.54 -30.78 6.20
C VAL A 64 6.75 -31.55 4.90
N PRO A 65 5.69 -32.08 4.27
CA PRO A 65 5.81 -32.78 2.99
C PRO A 65 6.32 -31.85 1.89
N TYR A 66 7.23 -32.33 1.04
CA TYR A 66 7.89 -31.48 0.04
C TYR A 66 6.91 -30.85 -0.96
N HIS A 67 5.81 -31.52 -1.28
CA HIS A 67 4.78 -31.02 -2.21
C HIS A 67 3.95 -29.86 -1.65
N ALA A 68 3.93 -29.67 -0.33
CA ALA A 68 3.14 -28.66 0.35
C ALA A 68 4.01 -27.54 0.94
N VAL A 69 5.32 -27.57 0.71
CA VAL A 69 6.31 -26.74 1.40
C VAL A 69 6.07 -25.23 1.17
N ASP A 70 5.65 -24.83 -0.03
CA ASP A 70 5.52 -23.40 -0.38
C ASP A 70 4.51 -22.67 0.51
N GLY A 71 3.41 -23.32 0.90
CA GLY A 71 2.42 -22.74 1.82
C GLY A 71 2.98 -22.52 3.23
N TYR A 72 3.83 -23.43 3.71
CA TYR A 72 4.50 -23.28 5.01
C TYR A 72 5.60 -22.22 4.97
N ILE A 73 6.31 -22.10 3.84
CA ILE A 73 7.29 -21.04 3.63
C ILE A 73 6.62 -19.67 3.68
N ALA A 74 5.52 -19.49 2.94
CA ALA A 74 4.77 -18.23 2.94
C ALA A 74 4.33 -17.84 4.37
N ALA A 75 3.76 -18.78 5.12
CA ALA A 75 3.32 -18.54 6.50
C ALA A 75 4.47 -18.14 7.45
N LEU A 76 5.66 -18.73 7.31
CA LEU A 76 6.83 -18.33 8.10
C LEU A 76 7.33 -16.93 7.70
N VAL A 77 7.34 -16.64 6.41
CA VAL A 77 7.81 -15.36 5.86
C VAL A 77 6.89 -14.20 6.23
N GLU A 78 5.58 -14.42 6.23
CA GLU A 78 4.58 -13.45 6.72
C GLU A 78 4.78 -13.08 8.19
N ARG A 79 5.32 -14.01 8.99
CA ARG A 79 5.70 -13.76 10.40
C ARG A 79 7.09 -13.13 10.55
N GLY A 80 7.73 -12.76 9.45
CA GLY A 80 9.03 -12.08 9.44
C GLY A 80 10.25 -13.00 9.43
N TYR A 81 10.08 -14.32 9.30
CA TYR A 81 11.21 -15.26 9.24
C TYR A 81 11.79 -15.38 7.82
N LYS A 82 13.11 -15.52 7.74
CA LYS A 82 13.78 -15.97 6.51
C LYS A 82 13.81 -17.50 6.48
N VAL A 83 13.62 -18.09 5.30
CA VAL A 83 13.61 -19.56 5.14
C VAL A 83 14.58 -19.97 4.04
N ALA A 84 15.63 -20.70 4.41
CA ALA A 84 16.59 -21.29 3.49
C ALA A 84 16.12 -22.69 3.06
N ILE A 85 16.05 -22.94 1.76
CA ILE A 85 15.71 -24.26 1.21
C ILE A 85 16.97 -24.97 0.79
N CYS A 86 17.15 -26.18 1.31
CA CYS A 86 18.28 -27.02 0.98
C CYS A 86 17.81 -28.30 0.29
N ASP A 87 18.12 -28.42 -1.00
CA ASP A 87 17.77 -29.56 -1.83
C ASP A 87 18.92 -30.55 -2.01
N GLN A 88 18.56 -31.73 -2.48
CA GLN A 88 19.50 -32.77 -2.92
C GLN A 88 19.96 -32.44 -4.35
N MET A 89 21.28 -32.36 -4.54
CA MET A 89 21.89 -32.00 -5.81
C MET A 89 22.14 -33.20 -6.73
N GLU A 90 22.07 -34.40 -6.17
CA GLU A 90 22.37 -35.66 -6.83
C GLU A 90 21.21 -36.63 -6.59
N ASP A 91 20.98 -37.52 -7.55
CA ASP A 91 20.07 -38.63 -7.35
C ASP A 91 20.62 -39.54 -6.23
N PRO A 92 19.84 -39.81 -5.16
CA PRO A 92 20.24 -40.73 -4.10
C PRO A 92 20.65 -42.12 -4.61
N ALA A 93 20.11 -42.58 -5.74
CA ALA A 93 20.43 -43.87 -6.35
C ALA A 93 21.81 -43.89 -7.03
N LEU A 94 22.31 -42.72 -7.47
CA LEU A 94 23.60 -42.59 -8.18
C LEU A 94 24.73 -42.10 -7.26
N ALA A 95 24.40 -41.56 -6.08
CA ALA A 95 25.38 -40.99 -5.15
C ALA A 95 26.19 -42.06 -4.41
N LYS A 96 27.53 -41.93 -4.42
CA LYS A 96 28.42 -42.73 -3.56
C LYS A 96 28.58 -42.03 -2.20
N GLY A 97 27.85 -42.50 -1.18
CA GLY A 97 27.92 -41.96 0.18
C GLY A 97 26.75 -41.03 0.51
N LEU A 98 26.99 -39.99 1.32
CA LEU A 98 25.95 -39.03 1.69
C LEU A 98 25.66 -38.09 0.50
N VAL A 99 24.40 -38.06 0.05
CA VAL A 99 23.93 -37.17 -1.03
C VAL A 99 24.33 -35.73 -0.74
N ARG A 100 24.96 -35.06 -1.73
CA ARG A 100 25.32 -33.65 -1.61
C ARG A 100 24.06 -32.79 -1.53
N ARG A 101 24.03 -31.89 -0.56
CA ARG A 101 22.92 -30.95 -0.34
C ARG A 101 23.43 -29.53 -0.32
N GLU A 102 22.69 -28.65 -0.98
CA GLU A 102 23.04 -27.23 -1.08
C GLU A 102 21.80 -26.37 -0.93
N ILE A 103 22.00 -25.14 -0.45
CA ILE A 103 20.95 -24.14 -0.42
C ILE A 103 20.66 -23.74 -1.86
N THR A 104 19.43 -23.97 -2.30
CA THR A 104 18.97 -23.64 -3.66
C THR A 104 18.33 -22.26 -3.71
N ARG A 105 17.65 -21.84 -2.64
CA ARG A 105 17.12 -20.49 -2.48
C ARG A 105 16.95 -20.13 -1.00
N ILE A 106 16.95 -18.84 -0.70
CA ILE A 106 16.54 -18.26 0.58
C ILE A 106 15.34 -17.37 0.29
N VAL A 107 14.21 -17.65 0.93
CA VAL A 107 12.97 -16.88 0.81
C VAL A 107 12.89 -15.92 1.98
N THR A 108 12.65 -14.66 1.69
CA THR A 108 12.64 -13.56 2.66
C THR A 108 11.36 -12.73 2.49
N PRO A 109 11.00 -11.89 3.46
CA PRO A 109 9.82 -11.02 3.35
C PRO A 109 9.82 -10.16 2.08
N GLY A 110 10.97 -9.67 1.61
CA GLY A 110 11.07 -8.89 0.38
C GLY A 110 11.23 -9.70 -0.91
N THR A 111 11.43 -11.03 -0.82
CA THR A 111 11.71 -11.89 -2.00
C THR A 111 10.68 -12.99 -2.25
N LEU A 112 9.60 -13.02 -1.46
CA LEU A 112 8.50 -13.96 -1.65
C LEU A 112 7.74 -13.65 -2.94
N LEU A 113 7.78 -14.60 -3.90
CA LEU A 113 7.08 -14.50 -5.19
C LEU A 113 5.65 -15.08 -5.15
N GLU A 114 5.37 -15.94 -4.17
CA GLU A 114 4.09 -16.64 -4.05
C GLU A 114 3.20 -15.93 -3.04
N ASP A 115 2.05 -15.47 -3.52
CA ASP A 115 1.03 -14.84 -2.69
C ASP A 115 -0.26 -15.64 -2.88
N ARG A 116 -0.50 -16.61 -1.98
CA ARG A 116 -1.72 -17.41 -1.98
C ARG A 116 -2.73 -16.75 -1.04
N GLY A 117 -3.32 -15.63 -1.46
CA GLY A 117 -4.21 -14.84 -0.61
C GLY A 117 -5.07 -13.82 -1.35
N LYS A 118 -5.85 -13.04 -0.57
CA LYS A 118 -6.71 -11.93 -1.05
C LYS A 118 -5.91 -10.72 -1.61
N GLU A 119 -4.59 -10.82 -1.64
CA GLU A 119 -3.62 -9.76 -1.96
C GLU A 119 -3.07 -9.85 -3.39
N GLU A 120 -3.74 -10.58 -4.31
CA GLU A 120 -3.30 -10.71 -5.72
C GLU A 120 -3.07 -9.36 -6.44
N LYS A 121 -3.74 -8.30 -5.99
CA LYS A 121 -3.63 -6.92 -6.51
C LYS A 121 -2.62 -6.04 -5.75
N GLU A 122 -1.86 -6.58 -4.80
CA GLU A 122 -0.86 -5.84 -4.03
C GLU A 122 0.56 -6.09 -4.56
N GLN A 123 1.46 -5.15 -4.26
CA GLN A 123 2.88 -5.25 -4.57
C GLN A 123 3.63 -5.61 -3.30
N ARG A 124 4.64 -6.47 -3.44
CA ARG A 124 5.51 -6.86 -2.33
C ARG A 124 6.92 -6.38 -2.66
N LEU A 125 7.30 -5.26 -2.04
CA LEU A 125 8.54 -4.56 -2.37
C LEU A 125 9.68 -4.92 -1.40
N ILE A 126 10.89 -4.99 -1.94
CA ILE A 126 12.13 -4.88 -1.16
C ILE A 126 12.68 -3.46 -1.33
N GLY A 127 13.06 -2.83 -0.22
CA GLY A 127 13.68 -1.51 -0.19
C GLY A 127 15.16 -1.61 0.19
N ALA A 128 15.97 -0.64 -0.23
CA ALA A 128 17.32 -0.47 0.26
C ALA A 128 17.63 1.00 0.51
N VAL A 129 18.34 1.28 1.59
CA VAL A 129 18.78 2.63 1.96
C VAL A 129 20.24 2.61 2.35
N ILE A 130 21.06 3.38 1.63
CA ILE A 130 22.51 3.44 1.82
C ILE A 130 22.93 4.90 2.07
N PRO A 131 23.56 5.24 3.21
CA PRO A 131 24.12 6.58 3.42
C PRO A 131 25.24 6.87 2.43
N ILE A 132 25.18 8.03 1.79
CA ILE A 132 26.18 8.54 0.84
C ILE A 132 26.64 9.93 1.28
N PRO A 133 27.77 10.47 0.77
CA PRO A 133 28.31 11.76 1.23
C PRO A 133 27.31 12.94 1.18
N GLU A 134 26.41 12.93 0.20
CA GLU A 134 25.40 13.98 -0.03
C GLU A 134 23.97 13.51 0.27
N GLY A 135 23.79 12.71 1.33
CA GLY A 135 22.49 12.26 1.82
C GLY A 135 22.34 10.73 1.78
N TRP A 136 21.33 10.25 1.05
CA TRP A 136 20.90 8.86 1.05
C TRP A 136 20.66 8.36 -0.36
N SER A 137 21.15 7.17 -0.67
CA SER A 137 20.74 6.40 -1.84
C SER A 137 19.58 5.51 -1.44
N VAL A 138 18.46 5.61 -2.15
CA VAL A 138 17.23 4.86 -1.86
C VAL A 138 16.74 4.13 -3.11
N ALA A 139 16.31 2.89 -2.96
CA ALA A 139 15.70 2.12 -4.03
C ALA A 139 14.64 1.15 -3.53
N PHE A 140 13.71 0.80 -4.40
CA PHE A 140 12.68 -0.21 -4.18
C PHE A 140 12.57 -1.12 -5.40
N ALA A 141 12.24 -2.40 -5.21
CA ALA A 141 12.01 -3.34 -6.30
C ALA A 141 10.91 -4.35 -5.98
N ASP A 142 10.17 -4.76 -7.01
CA ASP A 142 9.23 -5.89 -6.98
C ASP A 142 9.82 -7.04 -7.82
N LEU A 143 10.12 -8.17 -7.16
CA LEU A 143 10.69 -9.34 -7.84
C LEU A 143 9.65 -10.11 -8.70
N SER A 144 8.35 -9.89 -8.46
CA SER A 144 7.29 -10.59 -9.16
C SER A 144 6.93 -9.94 -10.51
N THR A 145 7.05 -8.61 -10.59
CA THR A 145 6.75 -7.83 -11.80
C THR A 145 8.00 -7.28 -12.49
N GLY A 146 9.12 -7.21 -11.78
CA GLY A 146 10.36 -6.60 -12.24
C GLY A 146 10.38 -5.07 -12.18
N ASP A 147 9.39 -4.45 -11.54
CA ASP A 147 9.37 -2.99 -11.32
C ASP A 147 10.46 -2.57 -10.33
N ARG A 148 11.10 -1.42 -10.58
CA ARG A 148 12.12 -0.86 -9.69
C ARG A 148 12.17 0.66 -9.74
N TRP A 149 12.39 1.25 -8.58
CA TRP A 149 12.50 2.70 -8.37
C TRP A 149 13.81 3.02 -7.68
N ALA A 150 14.45 4.11 -8.07
CA ALA A 150 15.68 4.56 -7.42
C ALA A 150 15.83 6.08 -7.45
N GLY A 151 16.48 6.62 -6.44
CA GLY A 151 16.81 8.04 -6.35
C GLY A 151 17.66 8.37 -5.13
N ALA A 152 18.05 9.64 -5.03
CA ALA A 152 18.66 10.20 -3.86
C ALA A 152 17.61 10.87 -2.96
N ALA A 153 17.85 10.82 -1.65
CA ALA A 153 17.14 11.60 -0.65
C ALA A 153 18.16 12.45 0.12
N HIS A 154 17.82 13.72 0.36
CA HIS A 154 18.72 14.69 1.00
C HIS A 154 18.56 14.74 2.52
N SER A 155 17.52 14.09 3.06
CA SER A 155 17.28 14.01 4.49
C SER A 155 16.65 12.66 4.87
N ILE A 156 16.74 12.29 6.15
CA ILE A 156 16.15 11.05 6.65
C ILE A 156 14.61 11.09 6.61
N GLU A 157 14.02 12.28 6.75
CA GLU A 157 12.58 12.49 6.66
C GLU A 157 12.05 12.14 5.27
N GLN A 158 12.82 12.43 4.20
CA GLN A 158 12.47 12.02 2.84
C GLN A 158 12.51 10.50 2.69
N VAL A 159 13.54 9.83 3.23
CA VAL A 159 13.62 8.35 3.25
C VAL A 159 12.42 7.75 3.99
N MET A 160 11.99 8.36 5.09
CA MET A 160 10.82 7.89 5.84
C MET A 160 9.51 8.09 5.05
N ASP A 161 9.33 9.22 4.36
CA ASP A 161 8.17 9.41 3.46
C ASP A 161 8.17 8.38 2.33
N ASP A 162 9.33 8.12 1.72
CA ASP A 162 9.49 7.08 0.71
C ASP A 162 9.15 5.68 1.27
N GLY A 163 9.60 5.38 2.49
CA GLY A 163 9.26 4.12 3.16
C GLY A 163 7.77 3.97 3.45
N LEU A 164 7.09 5.03 3.87
CA LEU A 164 5.63 5.04 4.07
C LEU A 164 4.86 4.98 2.76
N ARG A 165 5.43 5.53 1.69
CA ARG A 165 4.87 5.56 0.34
C ARG A 165 4.91 4.19 -0.33
N TYR A 166 6.08 3.57 -0.35
CA TYR A 166 6.34 2.31 -1.05
C TYR A 166 6.08 1.08 -0.16
N ARG A 167 6.07 1.23 1.17
CA ARG A 167 5.77 0.18 2.16
C ARG A 167 6.50 -1.15 1.85
N PRO A 168 7.84 -1.15 1.79
CA PRO A 168 8.58 -2.38 1.53
C PRO A 168 8.33 -3.40 2.64
N ALA A 169 8.24 -4.68 2.29
CA ALA A 169 8.15 -5.77 3.25
C ALA A 169 9.50 -6.01 3.96
N GLU A 170 10.60 -5.59 3.32
CA GLU A 170 11.95 -5.75 3.83
C GLU A 170 12.84 -4.57 3.40
N TRP A 171 13.62 -4.04 4.34
CA TRP A 171 14.66 -3.03 4.10
C TRP A 171 16.05 -3.65 4.17
N LEU A 172 16.88 -3.37 3.17
CA LEU A 172 18.31 -3.62 3.19
C LEU A 172 19.05 -2.40 3.72
N ILE A 173 19.85 -2.62 4.76
CA ILE A 173 20.60 -1.58 5.48
C ILE A 173 22.06 -2.02 5.60
N PRO A 174 23.04 -1.11 5.47
CA PRO A 174 24.44 -1.43 5.69
C PRO A 174 24.70 -2.00 7.10
N GLU A 175 25.58 -2.97 7.21
CA GLU A 175 25.97 -3.54 8.52
C GLU A 175 26.59 -2.48 9.43
N GLU A 176 27.36 -1.54 8.86
CA GLU A 176 27.98 -0.44 9.59
C GLU A 176 26.97 0.55 10.20
N ALA A 177 25.74 0.60 9.66
CA ALA A 177 24.68 1.45 10.18
C ALA A 177 23.88 0.80 11.32
N ALA A 178 24.23 -0.43 11.71
CA ALA A 178 23.55 -1.13 12.80
C ALA A 178 23.62 -0.32 14.11
N GLY A 179 22.46 -0.04 14.69
CA GLY A 179 22.34 0.72 15.94
C GLY A 179 22.25 2.24 15.77
N GLU A 180 22.30 2.77 14.54
CA GLU A 180 22.04 4.19 14.32
C GLU A 180 20.57 4.56 14.60
N LEU A 181 20.35 5.79 15.07
CA LEU A 181 19.02 6.26 15.48
C LEU A 181 18.01 6.19 14.33
N TRP A 182 18.43 6.57 13.13
CA TRP A 182 17.58 6.58 11.94
C TRP A 182 17.13 5.17 11.53
N VAL A 183 17.94 4.13 11.76
CA VAL A 183 17.55 2.73 11.51
C VAL A 183 16.40 2.34 12.44
N THR A 184 16.49 2.74 13.71
CA THR A 184 15.43 2.50 14.69
C THR A 184 14.16 3.26 14.34
N GLN A 185 14.29 4.50 13.83
CA GLN A 185 13.15 5.30 13.37
C GLN A 185 12.48 4.67 12.14
N LEU A 186 13.26 4.21 11.16
CA LEU A 186 12.77 3.56 9.95
C LEU A 186 12.01 2.26 10.24
N SER A 187 12.52 1.44 11.17
CA SER A 187 11.84 0.21 11.61
C SER A 187 10.48 0.52 12.23
N LYS A 188 10.41 1.52 13.11
CA LYS A 188 9.17 1.90 13.80
C LYS A 188 8.14 2.52 12.87
N SER A 189 8.57 3.27 11.86
CA SER A 189 7.65 3.95 10.95
C SER A 189 7.08 3.05 9.86
N THR A 190 7.84 2.06 9.39
CA THR A 190 7.45 1.24 8.23
C THR A 190 6.92 -0.15 8.57
N GLU A 191 7.11 -0.63 9.81
CA GLU A 191 6.80 -2.02 10.23
C GLU A 191 7.52 -3.11 9.41
N ALA A 192 8.44 -2.72 8.55
CA ALA A 192 9.18 -3.61 7.66
C ALA A 192 10.30 -4.35 8.39
N ILE A 193 10.62 -5.57 7.92
CA ILE A 193 11.76 -6.32 8.44
C ILE A 193 13.06 -5.65 8.00
N LEU A 194 13.96 -5.42 8.95
CA LEU A 194 15.29 -4.88 8.67
C LEU A 194 16.30 -6.00 8.46
N THR A 195 16.97 -5.98 7.32
CA THR A 195 18.05 -6.89 6.98
C THR A 195 19.36 -6.13 6.83
N HIS A 196 20.28 -6.39 7.76
CA HIS A 196 21.64 -5.86 7.72
C HIS A 196 22.50 -6.67 6.74
N ARG A 197 23.04 -6.01 5.72
CA ARG A 197 23.92 -6.57 4.68
C ARG A 197 24.89 -5.51 4.19
N GLY A 198 26.03 -5.93 3.64
CA GLY A 198 26.99 -5.00 3.02
C GLY A 198 26.40 -4.22 1.84
N ARG A 199 27.04 -3.11 1.46
CA ARG A 199 26.60 -2.14 0.43
C ARG A 199 26.41 -2.68 -1.01
N GLY A 200 26.55 -3.98 -1.25
CA GLY A 200 26.48 -4.60 -2.58
C GLY A 200 27.71 -4.33 -3.46
N LYS A 201 27.90 -5.12 -4.52
CA LYS A 201 29.00 -4.95 -5.49
C LYS A 201 28.51 -4.23 -6.74
N LYS A 202 29.09 -3.06 -7.07
CA LYS A 202 28.75 -2.28 -8.28
C LYS A 202 28.96 -3.04 -9.61
N THR A 203 29.85 -4.04 -9.65
CA THR A 203 30.19 -4.82 -10.86
C THR A 203 29.08 -5.74 -11.37
N PHE A 204 28.08 -6.07 -10.54
CA PHE A 204 27.06 -7.08 -10.87
C PHE A 204 25.97 -6.62 -11.85
N THR A 205 26.14 -5.42 -12.39
CA THR A 205 24.98 -4.58 -12.62
C THR A 205 24.76 -4.22 -14.10
N ARG A 206 25.46 -4.86 -15.02
CA ARG A 206 25.11 -4.85 -16.46
C ARG A 206 24.06 -5.92 -16.74
N MET A 207 22.87 -5.76 -16.18
CA MET A 207 21.72 -6.58 -16.57
C MET A 207 21.43 -6.28 -18.05
N GLU A 208 21.51 -7.30 -18.91
CA GLU A 208 21.42 -7.15 -20.38
C GLU A 208 20.11 -6.49 -20.86
N ASN A 209 19.10 -6.40 -20.00
CA ASN A 209 17.87 -5.65 -20.21
C ASN A 209 17.68 -4.64 -19.05
N GLY A 210 18.03 -3.37 -19.28
CA GLY A 210 17.85 -2.28 -18.31
C GLY A 210 19.05 -2.05 -17.38
N GLY A 211 20.24 -1.86 -17.95
CA GLY A 211 21.43 -1.47 -17.18
C GLY A 211 21.30 -0.11 -16.49
N TRP A 212 22.37 0.31 -15.84
CA TRP A 212 22.54 1.58 -15.13
C TRP A 212 22.52 2.77 -16.08
N ASP A 213 22.69 2.47 -17.36
CA ASP A 213 22.64 3.44 -18.45
C ASP A 213 21.25 4.12 -18.57
N ASP A 214 20.19 3.54 -17.98
CA ASP A 214 18.84 4.11 -17.91
C ASP A 214 18.53 4.79 -16.55
N LEU A 215 19.52 4.92 -15.65
CA LEU A 215 19.30 5.65 -14.41
C LEU A 215 19.03 7.13 -14.73
N PRO A 216 17.95 7.72 -14.21
CA PRO A 216 17.85 9.17 -14.15
C PRO A 216 19.12 9.71 -13.48
N GLU A 217 19.58 10.91 -13.85
CA GLU A 217 20.74 11.61 -13.22
C GLU A 217 20.61 11.80 -11.67
N ALA A 218 19.59 11.22 -11.03
CA ALA A 218 19.08 11.52 -9.70
C ALA A 218 19.55 10.56 -8.58
N GLY A 219 20.63 9.79 -8.75
CA GLY A 219 21.18 8.92 -7.68
C GLY A 219 20.36 7.65 -7.44
N GLY A 220 20.59 6.94 -6.31
CA GLY A 220 19.93 5.65 -6.02
C GLY A 220 20.74 4.39 -6.39
N GLU A 221 21.92 4.61 -6.95
CA GLU A 221 22.88 3.60 -7.37
C GLU A 221 23.22 2.57 -6.28
N GLU A 222 23.74 3.01 -5.14
CA GLU A 222 24.21 2.08 -4.11
C GLU A 222 23.08 1.19 -3.57
N ALA A 223 21.88 1.76 -3.43
CA ALA A 223 20.70 1.01 -3.01
C ALA A 223 20.28 -0.06 -4.03
N LEU A 224 20.27 0.24 -5.33
CA LEU A 224 20.00 -0.77 -6.36
C LEU A 224 21.05 -1.87 -6.40
N ALA A 225 22.34 -1.54 -6.18
CA ALA A 225 23.41 -2.53 -6.12
C ALA A 225 23.24 -3.47 -4.91
N ALA A 226 22.81 -2.92 -3.77
CA ALA A 226 22.49 -3.71 -2.58
C ALA A 226 21.32 -4.67 -2.84
N ILE A 227 20.22 -4.20 -3.43
CA ILE A 227 19.08 -5.05 -3.81
C ILE A 227 19.53 -6.14 -4.79
N ALA A 228 20.22 -5.79 -5.87
CA ALA A 228 20.67 -6.75 -6.87
C ALA A 228 21.58 -7.83 -6.27
N SER A 229 22.56 -7.43 -5.45
CA SER A 229 23.47 -8.36 -4.76
C SER A 229 22.71 -9.29 -3.81
N TYR A 230 21.71 -8.75 -3.09
CA TYR A 230 20.92 -9.53 -2.15
C TYR A 230 20.01 -10.54 -2.86
N ILE A 231 19.37 -10.12 -3.95
CA ILE A 231 18.55 -11.00 -4.79
C ILE A 231 19.41 -12.12 -5.37
N GLU A 232 20.61 -11.83 -5.86
CA GLU A 232 21.48 -12.88 -6.39
C GLU A 232 21.92 -13.88 -5.30
N GLU A 233 22.29 -13.37 -4.12
CA GLU A 233 22.69 -14.21 -2.98
C GLU A 233 21.54 -15.13 -2.53
N THR A 234 20.33 -14.57 -2.41
CA THR A 234 19.15 -15.28 -1.91
C THR A 234 18.52 -16.19 -2.95
N GLN A 235 18.37 -15.72 -4.19
CA GLN A 235 17.68 -16.46 -5.26
C GLN A 235 18.60 -17.41 -6.00
N ARG A 236 19.93 -17.19 -5.98
CA ARG A 236 20.95 -18.01 -6.65
C ARG A 236 20.66 -18.25 -8.14
N ARG A 237 19.96 -17.30 -8.77
CA ARG A 237 19.53 -17.31 -10.17
C ARG A 237 19.56 -15.90 -10.72
N GLN A 238 19.84 -15.78 -12.02
CA GLN A 238 19.77 -14.50 -12.72
C GLN A 238 18.33 -14.18 -13.11
N LEU A 239 17.80 -13.06 -12.63
CA LEU A 239 16.49 -12.55 -13.04
C LEU A 239 16.69 -11.61 -14.23
N VAL A 240 15.93 -11.84 -15.31
CA VAL A 240 16.09 -11.14 -16.60
C VAL A 240 14.86 -10.36 -17.03
N HIS A 241 13.80 -10.38 -16.21
CA HIS A 241 12.53 -9.68 -16.44
C HIS A 241 12.48 -8.26 -15.87
N TRP A 242 13.62 -7.69 -15.47
CA TRP A 242 13.65 -6.35 -14.91
C TRP A 242 13.15 -5.31 -15.91
N LYS A 243 12.21 -4.47 -15.46
CA LYS A 243 11.74 -3.30 -16.20
C LYS A 243 12.78 -2.17 -16.07
N PRO A 244 12.75 -1.13 -16.91
CA PRO A 244 13.61 0.05 -16.72
C PRO A 244 13.46 0.68 -15.33
N VAL A 245 14.52 1.28 -14.81
CA VAL A 245 14.48 1.97 -13.51
C VAL A 245 13.63 3.23 -13.64
N GLN A 246 12.68 3.39 -12.72
CA GLN A 246 11.89 4.62 -12.61
C GLN A 246 12.51 5.56 -11.57
N PRO A 247 12.46 6.88 -11.78
CA PRO A 247 12.85 7.84 -10.74
C PRO A 247 11.96 7.67 -9.50
N LEU A 248 12.59 7.71 -8.33
CA LEU A 248 11.89 7.66 -7.05
C LEU A 248 11.01 8.90 -6.83
N HIS A 249 11.60 10.05 -7.12
CA HIS A 249 10.97 11.37 -7.10
C HIS A 249 10.83 11.86 -8.54
N ASP A 250 9.60 11.84 -9.05
CA ASP A 250 9.31 12.20 -10.44
C ASP A 250 8.43 13.46 -10.47
N ALA A 251 9.01 14.55 -10.98
CA ALA A 251 8.33 15.84 -11.08
C ALA A 251 7.18 15.83 -12.10
N THR A 252 6.98 14.75 -12.87
CA THR A 252 5.86 14.58 -13.80
C THR A 252 4.56 14.13 -13.14
N TYR A 253 4.58 13.84 -11.83
CA TYR A 253 3.40 13.48 -11.04
C TYR A 253 3.16 14.43 -9.87
N MET A 254 1.90 14.50 -9.44
CA MET A 254 1.51 15.22 -8.24
C MET A 254 2.14 14.55 -7.02
N ALA A 255 2.80 15.33 -6.16
CA ALA A 255 3.26 14.82 -4.88
C ALA A 255 2.06 14.68 -3.93
N VAL A 256 1.73 13.44 -3.59
CA VAL A 256 0.77 13.10 -2.54
C VAL A 256 1.55 12.45 -1.40
N ASP A 257 1.73 13.18 -0.31
CA ASP A 257 2.50 12.73 0.85
C ASP A 257 1.81 11.56 1.58
N ALA A 258 2.55 10.88 2.46
CA ALA A 258 2.03 9.73 3.20
C ALA A 258 0.78 10.08 4.04
N PHE A 259 0.74 11.30 4.60
CA PHE A 259 -0.39 11.76 5.42
C PHE A 259 -1.65 11.98 4.57
N ALA A 260 -1.54 12.61 3.40
CA ALA A 260 -2.62 12.77 2.44
C ALA A 260 -3.15 11.43 1.94
N ARG A 261 -2.26 10.48 1.62
CA ARG A 261 -2.67 9.12 1.22
C ARG A 261 -3.52 8.44 2.30
N ARG A 262 -3.10 8.57 3.56
CA ARG A 262 -3.79 8.00 4.73
C ARG A 262 -5.12 8.72 5.01
N ASN A 263 -5.10 10.05 5.13
CA ASN A 263 -6.24 10.88 5.52
C ASN A 263 -7.34 10.92 4.46
N LEU A 264 -6.97 10.82 3.18
CA LEU A 264 -7.91 10.69 2.06
C LEU A 264 -8.38 9.25 1.84
N GLU A 265 -7.87 8.29 2.63
CA GLU A 265 -8.21 6.87 2.55
C GLU A 265 -8.09 6.33 1.11
N LEU A 266 -6.97 6.65 0.43
CA LEU A 266 -6.83 6.35 -1.00
C LEU A 266 -6.82 4.85 -1.26
N VAL A 267 -6.06 4.08 -0.47
CA VAL A 267 -5.88 2.63 -0.65
C VAL A 267 -6.59 1.84 0.45
N GLN A 268 -6.52 2.31 1.69
CA GLN A 268 -7.05 1.67 2.88
C GLN A 268 -7.67 2.68 3.84
N THR A 269 -8.63 2.24 4.66
CA THR A 269 -9.27 3.07 5.70
C THR A 269 -8.32 3.34 6.86
N VAL A 270 -8.43 4.51 7.51
CA VAL A 270 -7.59 4.89 8.66
C VAL A 270 -7.83 4.01 9.88
N ARG A 271 -9.09 3.64 10.15
CA ARG A 271 -9.47 2.96 11.40
C ARG A 271 -9.22 1.46 11.40
N GLU A 272 -9.59 0.78 10.32
CA GLU A 272 -9.57 -0.69 10.26
C GLU A 272 -8.42 -1.23 9.39
N GLY A 273 -7.68 -0.36 8.71
CA GLY A 273 -6.66 -0.77 7.73
C GLY A 273 -7.23 -1.57 6.56
N ARG A 274 -8.56 -1.56 6.36
CA ARG A 274 -9.22 -2.35 5.33
C ARG A 274 -9.26 -1.61 4.02
N ARG A 275 -9.23 -2.37 2.93
CA ARG A 275 -9.48 -1.85 1.60
C ARG A 275 -10.92 -1.36 1.41
N THR A 276 -11.90 -2.12 1.90
CA THR A 276 -13.32 -1.75 1.78
C THR A 276 -13.58 -0.39 2.43
N GLY A 277 -14.22 0.52 1.69
CA GLY A 277 -14.44 1.90 2.15
C GLY A 277 -13.30 2.87 1.81
N SER A 278 -12.28 2.45 1.05
CA SER A 278 -11.26 3.34 0.47
C SER A 278 -11.65 3.83 -0.94
N LEU A 279 -10.93 4.83 -1.46
CA LEU A 279 -11.10 5.28 -2.84
C LEU A 279 -10.77 4.15 -3.84
N LEU A 280 -9.69 3.42 -3.62
CA LEU A 280 -9.27 2.30 -4.47
C LEU A 280 -10.32 1.18 -4.50
N TRP A 281 -10.98 0.89 -3.37
CA TRP A 281 -12.09 -0.07 -3.35
C TRP A 281 -13.23 0.36 -4.26
N LEU A 282 -13.56 1.66 -4.26
CA LEU A 282 -14.64 2.20 -5.06
C LEU A 282 -14.34 2.16 -6.57
N LEU A 283 -13.10 2.47 -6.94
CA LEU A 283 -12.69 2.64 -8.33
C LEU A 283 -12.21 1.35 -8.99
N ASP A 284 -11.76 0.37 -8.20
CA ASP A 284 -11.25 -0.90 -8.74
C ASP A 284 -12.38 -1.81 -9.25
N GLU A 285 -12.88 -1.46 -10.42
CA GLU A 285 -13.70 -2.29 -11.29
C GLU A 285 -12.83 -3.04 -12.32
N THR A 286 -11.51 -3.16 -12.11
CA THR A 286 -10.62 -3.87 -13.03
C THR A 286 -10.87 -5.38 -12.95
N VAL A 287 -10.76 -6.04 -14.09
CA VAL A 287 -11.03 -7.48 -14.19
C VAL A 287 -9.76 -8.34 -14.18
N THR A 288 -8.59 -7.71 -14.30
CA THR A 288 -7.28 -8.35 -14.17
C THR A 288 -6.53 -7.85 -12.94
N ALA A 289 -5.63 -8.68 -12.40
CA ALA A 289 -4.79 -8.31 -11.26
C ALA A 289 -3.78 -7.20 -11.63
N MET A 290 -3.16 -7.30 -12.82
CA MET A 290 -2.24 -6.28 -13.36
C MET A 290 -2.92 -4.92 -13.58
N GLY A 291 -4.16 -4.89 -14.08
CA GLY A 291 -4.95 -3.67 -14.16
C GLY A 291 -5.21 -3.05 -12.78
N GLY A 292 -5.51 -3.88 -11.77
CA GLY A 292 -5.75 -3.41 -10.40
C GLY A 292 -4.51 -2.76 -9.77
N ARG A 293 -3.33 -3.36 -9.98
CA ARG A 293 -2.04 -2.77 -9.57
C ARG A 293 -1.76 -1.45 -10.28
N LEU A 294 -2.02 -1.39 -11.59
CA LEU A 294 -1.82 -0.16 -12.37
C LEU A 294 -2.78 0.96 -11.94
N LEU A 295 -4.04 0.65 -11.64
CA LEU A 295 -5.00 1.63 -11.12
C LEU A 295 -4.53 2.20 -9.78
N ARG A 296 -4.06 1.35 -8.87
CA ARG A 296 -3.46 1.80 -7.60
C ARG A 296 -2.29 2.75 -7.86
N GLN A 297 -1.40 2.38 -8.79
CA GLN A 297 -0.28 3.24 -9.18
C GLN A 297 -0.75 4.60 -9.72
N TRP A 298 -1.81 4.64 -10.54
CA TRP A 298 -2.36 5.90 -11.07
C TRP A 298 -2.92 6.80 -9.97
N LEU A 299 -3.59 6.23 -8.96
CA LEU A 299 -4.10 6.98 -7.80
C LEU A 299 -2.96 7.55 -6.95
N GLU A 300 -1.88 6.80 -6.80
CA GLU A 300 -0.72 7.21 -6.01
C GLU A 300 0.22 8.16 -6.76
N LYS A 301 0.15 8.17 -8.11
CA LYS A 301 0.92 9.03 -9.01
C LYS A 301 -0.01 9.75 -10.00
N PRO A 302 -0.85 10.70 -9.56
CA PRO A 302 -1.65 11.52 -10.47
C PRO A 302 -0.74 12.34 -11.38
N LEU A 303 -1.13 12.55 -12.64
CA LEU A 303 -0.33 13.30 -13.62
C LEU A 303 -0.38 14.80 -13.33
N ILE A 304 0.63 15.55 -13.75
CA ILE A 304 0.59 17.03 -13.76
C ILE A 304 0.52 17.65 -15.16
N ASP A 305 0.66 16.85 -16.22
CA ASP A 305 0.55 17.32 -17.60
C ASP A 305 -0.92 17.27 -18.09
N PRO A 306 -1.55 18.43 -18.38
CA PRO A 306 -2.92 18.48 -18.90
C PRO A 306 -3.12 17.67 -20.18
N VAL A 307 -2.10 17.57 -21.04
CA VAL A 307 -2.21 16.83 -22.32
C VAL A 307 -2.28 15.33 -22.06
N ALA A 308 -1.40 14.79 -21.21
CA ALA A 308 -1.45 13.39 -20.80
C ALA A 308 -2.76 13.04 -20.05
N ILE A 309 -3.27 13.96 -19.23
CA ILE A 309 -4.54 13.81 -18.52
C ILE A 309 -5.71 13.75 -19.51
N ALA A 310 -5.80 14.72 -20.43
CA ALA A 310 -6.83 14.77 -21.46
C ALA A 310 -6.81 13.51 -22.34
N ARG A 311 -5.62 13.01 -22.66
CA ARG A 311 -5.44 11.78 -23.42
C ARG A 311 -6.06 10.55 -22.72
N ARG A 312 -5.95 10.43 -21.40
CA ARG A 312 -6.66 9.38 -20.64
C ARG A 312 -8.17 9.59 -20.65
N GLN A 313 -8.61 10.83 -20.44
CA GLN A 313 -10.02 11.20 -20.44
C GLN A 313 -10.70 10.91 -21.79
N ASP A 314 -10.02 11.13 -22.91
CA ASP A 314 -10.56 10.85 -24.25
C ASP A 314 -10.85 9.35 -24.44
N GLY A 315 -9.94 8.47 -23.98
CA GLY A 315 -10.17 7.03 -24.02
C GLY A 315 -11.31 6.58 -23.11
N ILE A 316 -11.42 7.19 -21.92
CA ILE A 316 -12.53 6.93 -21.00
C ILE A 316 -13.86 7.40 -21.59
N GLU A 317 -13.91 8.61 -22.17
CA GLU A 317 -15.11 9.16 -22.79
C GLU A 317 -15.63 8.28 -23.92
N GLU A 318 -14.74 7.82 -24.81
CA GLU A 318 -15.08 6.89 -25.89
C GLU A 318 -15.69 5.59 -25.32
N LEU A 319 -15.06 5.00 -24.29
CA LEU A 319 -15.55 3.76 -23.65
C LEU A 319 -16.82 3.97 -22.83
N VAL A 320 -17.07 5.17 -22.30
CA VAL A 320 -18.34 5.53 -21.64
C VAL A 320 -19.46 5.55 -22.67
N GLY A 321 -19.23 6.18 -23.83
CA GLY A 321 -20.19 6.26 -24.93
C GLY A 321 -20.46 4.94 -25.63
N GLU A 322 -19.47 4.06 -25.72
CA GLU A 322 -19.56 2.76 -26.40
C GLU A 322 -19.72 1.57 -25.44
N TRP A 323 -20.88 1.50 -24.78
CA TRP A 323 -21.21 0.45 -23.79
C TRP A 323 -20.95 -0.98 -24.28
N ILE A 324 -21.35 -1.31 -25.52
CA ILE A 324 -21.14 -2.65 -26.10
C ILE A 324 -19.65 -2.97 -26.22
N ARG A 325 -18.86 -2.03 -26.76
CA ARG A 325 -17.41 -2.18 -26.93
C ARG A 325 -16.74 -2.38 -25.57
N ARG A 326 -17.04 -1.53 -24.59
CA ARG A 326 -16.50 -1.62 -23.22
C ARG A 326 -16.78 -2.99 -22.59
N ASN A 327 -18.00 -3.49 -22.68
CA ASN A 327 -18.34 -4.79 -22.10
C ASN A 327 -17.63 -5.95 -22.80
N GLN A 328 -17.55 -5.94 -24.13
CA GLN A 328 -16.83 -6.97 -24.87
C GLN A 328 -15.34 -7.00 -24.47
N LEU A 329 -14.70 -5.84 -24.39
CA LEU A 329 -13.30 -5.73 -23.94
C LEU A 329 -13.11 -6.25 -22.52
N ARG A 330 -14.02 -5.92 -21.59
CA ARG A 330 -13.98 -6.44 -20.21
C ARG A 330 -14.16 -7.97 -20.16
N GLU A 331 -15.05 -8.56 -20.97
CA GLU A 331 -15.21 -10.02 -21.05
C GLU A 331 -13.96 -10.72 -21.59
N ASP A 332 -13.31 -10.14 -22.60
CA ASP A 332 -12.08 -10.69 -23.15
C ASP A 332 -10.91 -10.54 -22.18
N LEU A 333 -10.80 -9.41 -21.46
CA LEU A 333 -9.82 -9.19 -20.40
C LEU A 333 -10.00 -10.14 -19.20
N ARG A 334 -11.23 -10.54 -18.83
CA ARG A 334 -11.46 -11.53 -17.76
C ARG A 334 -10.82 -12.90 -18.01
N ARG A 335 -10.55 -13.21 -19.28
CA ARG A 335 -9.90 -14.46 -19.70
C ARG A 335 -8.37 -14.35 -19.72
N VAL A 336 -7.83 -13.16 -19.44
CA VAL A 336 -6.40 -12.90 -19.34
C VAL A 336 -5.96 -13.18 -17.90
N TYR A 337 -5.07 -14.15 -17.74
CA TYR A 337 -4.39 -14.41 -16.46
C TYR A 337 -3.39 -13.29 -16.14
N ASP A 338 -2.91 -13.23 -14.90
CA ASP A 338 -1.89 -12.25 -14.47
C ASP A 338 -0.55 -12.48 -15.18
N LEU A 339 -0.45 -11.91 -16.38
CA LEU A 339 0.67 -12.13 -17.29
C LEU A 339 1.97 -11.56 -16.71
N GLU A 340 1.92 -10.44 -15.98
CA GLU A 340 3.11 -9.87 -15.35
C GLU A 340 3.76 -10.86 -14.37
N ARG A 341 2.98 -11.39 -13.40
CA ARG A 341 3.51 -12.35 -12.42
C ARG A 341 3.87 -13.70 -13.05
N LEU A 342 3.11 -14.15 -14.05
CA LEU A 342 3.46 -15.35 -14.82
C LEU A 342 4.83 -15.21 -15.49
N LEU A 343 5.10 -14.07 -16.13
CA LEU A 343 6.38 -13.79 -16.77
C LEU A 343 7.53 -13.68 -15.74
N GLY A 344 7.26 -13.12 -14.56
CA GLY A 344 8.19 -13.16 -13.42
C GLY A 344 8.58 -14.60 -13.04
N ARG A 345 7.59 -15.50 -12.87
CA ARG A 345 7.85 -16.94 -12.61
C ARG A 345 8.60 -17.64 -13.73
N VAL A 346 8.28 -17.30 -14.99
CA VAL A 346 8.96 -17.86 -16.16
C VAL A 346 10.43 -17.44 -16.17
N SER A 347 10.71 -16.16 -15.93
CA SER A 347 12.08 -15.65 -15.82
C SER A 347 12.82 -16.24 -14.62
N TYR A 348 12.14 -16.47 -13.49
CA TYR A 348 12.74 -17.11 -12.32
C TYR A 348 13.04 -18.60 -12.56
N GLY A 349 12.34 -19.24 -13.49
CA GLY A 349 12.41 -20.66 -13.76
C GLY A 349 11.67 -21.51 -12.72
N SER A 350 10.70 -20.93 -12.01
CA SER A 350 9.73 -21.64 -11.14
C SER A 350 8.41 -21.93 -11.84
N ALA A 351 8.15 -21.29 -12.99
CA ALA A 351 6.92 -21.52 -13.74
C ALA A 351 6.75 -23.01 -14.12
N GLY A 352 5.56 -23.54 -13.81
CA GLY A 352 5.15 -24.91 -14.14
C GLY A 352 4.42 -25.02 -15.50
N PRO A 353 3.99 -26.23 -15.89
CA PRO A 353 3.23 -26.45 -17.12
C PRO A 353 1.93 -25.65 -17.22
N ARG A 354 1.18 -25.57 -16.11
CA ARG A 354 -0.06 -24.78 -16.04
C ARG A 354 0.17 -23.28 -16.23
N ASP A 355 1.32 -22.77 -15.77
CA ASP A 355 1.69 -21.37 -15.97
C ASP A 355 1.93 -21.06 -17.45
N LEU A 356 2.68 -21.92 -18.15
CA LEU A 356 2.88 -21.74 -19.59
C LEU A 356 1.58 -21.90 -20.38
N ARG A 357 0.68 -22.78 -19.93
CA ARG A 357 -0.66 -22.88 -20.53
C ARG A 357 -1.47 -21.60 -20.32
N ALA A 358 -1.42 -21.01 -19.13
CA ALA A 358 -2.06 -19.73 -18.81
C ALA A 358 -1.47 -18.58 -19.66
N VAL A 359 -0.15 -18.57 -19.88
CA VAL A 359 0.49 -17.62 -20.82
C VAL A 359 -0.11 -17.76 -22.22
N ALA A 360 -0.18 -18.98 -22.77
CA ALA A 360 -0.77 -19.20 -24.10
C ALA A 360 -2.24 -18.74 -24.18
N GLN A 361 -3.03 -19.04 -23.14
CA GLN A 361 -4.43 -18.61 -23.05
C GLN A 361 -4.58 -17.08 -23.00
N SER A 362 -3.73 -16.38 -22.25
CA SER A 362 -3.69 -14.92 -22.24
C SER A 362 -3.31 -14.34 -23.62
N LEU A 363 -2.30 -14.91 -24.29
CA LEU A 363 -1.90 -14.49 -25.63
C LEU A 363 -3.01 -14.65 -26.66
N SER A 364 -3.84 -15.68 -26.52
CA SER A 364 -4.98 -15.89 -27.42
C SER A 364 -6.06 -14.79 -27.34
N GLN A 365 -6.07 -13.96 -26.29
CA GLN A 365 -7.01 -12.82 -26.19
C GLN A 365 -6.48 -11.56 -26.89
N ALA A 366 -5.17 -11.43 -27.10
CA ALA A 366 -4.58 -10.23 -27.70
C ALA A 366 -5.19 -9.86 -29.08
N PRO A 367 -5.38 -10.80 -30.04
CA PRO A 367 -6.06 -10.48 -31.30
C PRO A 367 -7.51 -10.01 -31.13
N LYS A 368 -8.24 -10.55 -30.15
CA LYS A 368 -9.65 -10.17 -29.90
C LYS A 368 -9.74 -8.78 -29.32
N LEU A 369 -8.85 -8.45 -28.38
CA LEU A 369 -8.75 -7.11 -27.80
C LEU A 369 -8.37 -6.08 -28.86
N ALA A 370 -7.41 -6.41 -29.74
CA ALA A 370 -7.06 -5.54 -30.87
C ALA A 370 -8.25 -5.32 -31.81
N ALA A 371 -8.96 -6.39 -32.18
CA ALA A 371 -10.17 -6.29 -33.00
C ALA A 371 -11.30 -5.49 -32.31
N GLY A 372 -11.44 -5.59 -30.99
CA GLY A 372 -12.40 -4.80 -30.21
C GLY A 372 -12.04 -3.32 -30.08
N LEU A 373 -10.77 -2.97 -30.30
CA LEU A 373 -10.28 -1.59 -30.37
C LEU A 373 -10.20 -1.05 -31.80
N ALA A 374 -10.40 -1.88 -32.82
CA ALA A 374 -10.28 -1.48 -34.20
C ALA A 374 -11.23 -0.31 -34.52
N GLY A 375 -10.68 0.76 -35.09
CA GLY A 375 -11.43 1.98 -35.41
C GLY A 375 -11.68 2.89 -34.21
N ALA A 376 -10.96 2.71 -33.10
CA ALA A 376 -11.00 3.64 -31.98
C ALA A 376 -10.57 5.06 -32.40
N GLY A 377 -11.31 6.07 -31.93
CA GLY A 377 -11.08 7.46 -32.28
C GLY A 377 -10.03 8.14 -31.39
N SER A 378 -9.91 7.71 -30.14
CA SER A 378 -8.96 8.26 -29.18
C SER A 378 -7.54 7.74 -29.39
N SER A 379 -6.56 8.65 -29.26
CA SER A 379 -5.14 8.34 -29.48
C SER A 379 -4.59 7.30 -28.49
N ILE A 380 -5.10 7.25 -27.26
CA ILE A 380 -4.67 6.27 -26.27
C ILE A 380 -5.11 4.86 -26.63
N LEU A 381 -6.36 4.67 -27.10
CA LEU A 381 -6.86 3.36 -27.49
C LEU A 381 -6.19 2.86 -28.77
N ALA A 382 -5.95 3.73 -29.75
CA ALA A 382 -5.17 3.40 -30.95
C ALA A 382 -3.71 3.01 -30.61
N ASP A 383 -3.10 3.67 -29.62
CA ASP A 383 -1.76 3.32 -29.15
C ASP A 383 -1.72 2.00 -28.37
N ILE A 384 -2.78 1.69 -27.62
CA ILE A 384 -2.94 0.38 -26.98
C ILE A 384 -3.11 -0.69 -28.05
N GLU A 385 -3.99 -0.50 -29.03
CA GLU A 385 -4.21 -1.44 -30.15
C GLU A 385 -2.88 -1.81 -30.84
N ARG A 386 -2.05 -0.80 -31.16
CA ARG A 386 -0.72 -1.03 -31.78
C ARG A 386 0.25 -1.81 -30.90
N ARG A 387 0.09 -1.77 -29.58
CA ARG A 387 0.93 -2.51 -28.61
C ARG A 387 0.38 -3.89 -28.25
N LEU A 388 -0.86 -4.21 -28.65
CA LEU A 388 -1.45 -5.54 -28.48
C LEU A 388 -0.83 -6.54 -29.48
N ASP A 389 0.45 -6.81 -29.31
CA ASP A 389 1.22 -7.80 -30.07
C ASP A 389 0.76 -9.22 -29.70
N PRO A 390 0.16 -9.99 -30.62
CA PRO A 390 -0.36 -11.31 -30.32
C PRO A 390 0.73 -12.35 -30.02
N CYS A 391 2.00 -12.06 -30.33
CA CYS A 391 3.13 -12.96 -30.13
C CYS A 391 2.83 -14.37 -30.68
N GLU A 392 2.31 -14.44 -31.91
CA GLU A 392 1.74 -15.66 -32.50
C GLU A 392 2.72 -16.83 -32.49
N GLU A 393 4.01 -16.57 -32.71
CA GLU A 393 5.03 -17.61 -32.71
C GLU A 393 5.19 -18.30 -31.35
N VAL A 394 5.05 -17.55 -30.25
CA VAL A 394 5.09 -18.10 -28.89
C VAL A 394 3.79 -18.82 -28.58
N ARG A 395 2.64 -18.20 -28.88
CA ARG A 395 1.31 -18.79 -28.68
C ARG A 395 1.20 -20.13 -29.41
N ASP A 396 1.50 -20.15 -30.71
CA ASP A 396 1.34 -21.32 -31.58
C ASP A 396 2.33 -22.44 -31.23
N LEU A 397 3.51 -22.09 -30.69
CA LEU A 397 4.43 -23.09 -30.13
C LEU A 397 3.83 -23.74 -28.88
N LEU A 398 3.37 -22.93 -27.92
CA LEU A 398 2.80 -23.43 -26.66
C LEU A 398 1.51 -24.23 -26.91
N ASP A 399 0.65 -23.78 -27.81
CA ASP A 399 -0.61 -24.46 -28.16
C ASP A 399 -0.39 -25.79 -28.89
N ARG A 400 0.69 -25.94 -29.66
CA ARG A 400 1.04 -27.23 -30.29
C ARG A 400 1.75 -28.17 -29.33
N ALA A 401 2.55 -27.62 -28.41
CA ALA A 401 3.41 -28.41 -27.55
C ALA A 401 2.73 -28.87 -26.26
N LEU A 402 1.95 -28.01 -25.59
CA LEU A 402 1.38 -28.31 -24.28
C LEU A 402 0.04 -29.07 -24.40
N ALA A 403 -0.20 -29.95 -23.44
CA ALA A 403 -1.53 -30.53 -23.22
C ALA A 403 -2.53 -29.44 -22.81
N ASP A 404 -3.83 -29.69 -23.02
CA ASP A 404 -4.88 -28.71 -22.69
C ASP A 404 -5.04 -28.52 -21.18
N ASP A 405 -4.91 -29.61 -20.41
CA ASP A 405 -4.87 -29.62 -18.95
C ASP A 405 -3.57 -30.31 -18.49
N PRO A 406 -2.43 -29.59 -18.51
CA PRO A 406 -1.17 -30.17 -18.11
C PRO A 406 -1.10 -30.31 -16.57
N PRO A 407 -0.27 -31.24 -16.06
CA PRO A 407 -0.10 -31.42 -14.63
C PRO A 407 0.50 -30.17 -13.96
N ALA A 408 0.37 -30.10 -12.63
CA ALA A 408 0.88 -28.96 -11.88
C ALA A 408 2.42 -28.88 -11.92
N THR A 409 3.09 -30.03 -11.95
CA THR A 409 4.55 -30.11 -11.97
C THR A 409 5.05 -30.68 -13.29
N ALA A 410 6.20 -30.19 -13.77
CA ALA A 410 6.82 -30.69 -15.00
C ALA A 410 7.46 -32.08 -14.87
N LYS A 411 7.45 -32.65 -13.65
CA LYS A 411 7.95 -34.00 -13.36
C LYS A 411 6.87 -35.07 -13.49
N GLU A 412 5.61 -34.66 -13.59
CA GLU A 412 4.50 -35.56 -13.84
C GLU A 412 4.32 -35.73 -15.36
N PRO A 413 3.96 -36.94 -15.84
CA PRO A 413 3.75 -37.18 -17.25
C PRO A 413 2.51 -36.45 -17.77
N GLY A 414 2.50 -36.14 -19.08
CA GLY A 414 1.34 -35.53 -19.74
C GLY A 414 1.37 -34.01 -19.85
N VAL A 415 2.57 -33.42 -19.76
CA VAL A 415 2.84 -32.00 -20.04
C VAL A 415 2.79 -31.72 -21.54
N ILE A 416 3.42 -32.59 -22.34
CA ILE A 416 3.60 -32.43 -23.78
C ILE A 416 2.55 -33.25 -24.52
N ARG A 417 1.94 -32.64 -25.54
CA ARG A 417 0.92 -33.24 -26.40
C ARG A 417 1.50 -34.32 -27.31
N ASP A 418 0.73 -35.38 -27.53
CA ASP A 418 1.06 -36.42 -28.52
C ASP A 418 1.18 -35.76 -29.92
N GLY A 419 2.19 -36.15 -30.70
CA GLY A 419 2.47 -35.59 -32.04
C GLY A 419 3.43 -34.40 -32.06
N PHE A 420 3.84 -33.86 -30.91
CA PHE A 420 4.82 -32.77 -30.85
C PHE A 420 6.26 -33.26 -31.03
N SER A 421 6.60 -34.39 -30.40
CA SER A 421 7.93 -35.01 -30.49
C SER A 421 7.81 -36.48 -30.90
N PRO A 422 8.32 -36.85 -32.09
CA PRO A 422 8.28 -38.24 -32.57
C PRO A 422 8.97 -39.22 -31.60
N GLU A 423 10.08 -38.81 -30.98
CA GLU A 423 10.81 -39.63 -30.03
C GLU A 423 9.99 -39.90 -28.75
N LEU A 424 9.31 -38.87 -28.23
CA LEU A 424 8.43 -39.02 -27.07
C LEU A 424 7.23 -39.92 -27.40
N ASP A 425 6.66 -39.75 -28.58
CA ASP A 425 5.52 -40.56 -29.04
C ASP A 425 5.90 -42.04 -29.19
N GLU A 426 7.10 -42.34 -29.70
CA GLU A 426 7.63 -43.70 -29.81
C GLU A 426 7.80 -44.36 -28.43
N LEU A 427 8.38 -43.64 -27.46
CA LEU A 427 8.55 -44.15 -26.09
C LEU A 427 7.21 -44.37 -25.38
N ARG A 428 6.26 -43.43 -25.52
CA ARG A 428 4.90 -43.57 -25.01
C ARG A 428 4.19 -44.77 -25.64
N ARG A 429 4.35 -44.97 -26.95
CA ARG A 429 3.80 -46.13 -27.67
C ARG A 429 4.39 -47.43 -27.15
N ALA A 430 5.72 -47.53 -27.01
CA ALA A 430 6.39 -48.71 -26.47
C ALA A 430 5.86 -49.07 -25.06
N SER A 431 5.64 -48.06 -24.21
CA SER A 431 5.06 -48.27 -22.88
C SER A 431 3.60 -48.75 -22.92
N ARG A 432 2.77 -48.18 -23.81
CA ARG A 432 1.36 -48.58 -24.01
C ARG A 432 1.26 -50.00 -24.59
N GLU A 433 2.11 -50.35 -25.56
CA GLU A 433 2.20 -51.68 -26.15
C GLU A 433 2.66 -52.72 -25.12
N GLY A 434 3.66 -52.40 -24.28
CA GLY A 434 4.09 -53.28 -23.19
C GLY A 434 2.98 -53.56 -22.18
N ARG A 435 2.21 -52.54 -21.77
CA ARG A 435 1.04 -52.75 -20.87
C ARG A 435 -0.04 -53.61 -21.52
N SER A 436 -0.27 -53.43 -22.83
CA SER A 436 -1.21 -54.27 -23.59
C SER A 436 -0.75 -55.72 -23.67
N TRP A 437 0.56 -55.94 -23.82
CA TRP A 437 1.16 -57.27 -23.75
C TRP A 437 0.99 -57.90 -22.36
N ILE A 438 1.15 -57.14 -21.26
CA ILE A 438 0.90 -57.64 -19.91
C ILE A 438 -0.58 -58.07 -19.73
N ALA A 439 -1.52 -57.30 -20.27
CA ALA A 439 -2.93 -57.68 -20.23
C ALA A 439 -3.21 -58.97 -21.02
N ALA A 440 -2.55 -59.15 -22.17
CA ALA A 440 -2.62 -60.40 -22.93
C ALA A 440 -1.99 -61.59 -22.16
N LEU A 441 -0.87 -61.36 -21.49
CA LEU A 441 -0.20 -62.36 -20.65
C LEU A 441 -1.11 -62.80 -19.48
N GLU A 442 -1.82 -61.88 -18.83
CA GLU A 442 -2.78 -62.23 -17.76
C GLU A 442 -3.83 -63.22 -18.27
N GLN A 443 -4.40 -62.95 -19.44
CA GLN A 443 -5.42 -63.82 -20.04
C GLN A 443 -4.84 -65.18 -20.44
N GLN A 444 -3.67 -65.19 -21.06
CA GLN A 444 -2.95 -66.40 -21.45
C GLN A 444 -2.61 -67.27 -20.23
N GLU A 445 -2.11 -66.68 -19.15
CA GLU A 445 -1.76 -67.43 -17.93
C GLU A 445 -3.00 -67.94 -17.19
N ARG A 446 -4.13 -67.21 -17.22
CA ARG A 446 -5.42 -67.72 -16.71
C ARG A 446 -5.88 -68.98 -17.45
N GLU A 447 -5.78 -68.98 -18.77
CA GLU A 447 -6.17 -70.11 -19.61
C GLU A 447 -5.22 -71.29 -19.43
N ARG A 448 -3.91 -71.03 -19.38
CA ARG A 448 -2.86 -72.05 -19.25
C ARG A 448 -2.90 -72.77 -17.89
N THR A 449 -3.10 -72.03 -16.81
CA THR A 449 -3.07 -72.58 -15.44
C THR A 449 -4.45 -73.05 -14.94
N GLY A 450 -5.53 -72.60 -15.58
CA GLY A 450 -6.91 -72.81 -15.12
C GLY A 450 -7.30 -71.96 -13.91
N ILE A 451 -6.41 -71.07 -13.45
CA ILE A 451 -6.63 -70.22 -12.26
C ILE A 451 -7.41 -68.96 -12.66
N LYS A 452 -8.74 -69.02 -12.63
CA LYS A 452 -9.62 -67.87 -12.97
C LYS A 452 -9.38 -66.63 -12.12
N SER A 453 -8.87 -66.79 -10.89
CA SER A 453 -8.61 -65.69 -9.96
C SER A 453 -7.25 -65.01 -10.17
N LEU A 454 -6.40 -65.52 -11.07
CA LEU A 454 -5.06 -64.97 -11.33
C LEU A 454 -5.18 -63.53 -11.83
N LYS A 455 -4.37 -62.63 -11.29
CA LYS A 455 -4.31 -61.23 -11.73
C LYS A 455 -2.88 -60.77 -11.81
N ILE A 456 -2.55 -59.95 -12.81
CA ILE A 456 -1.26 -59.26 -12.82
C ILE A 456 -1.46 -57.89 -12.17
N GLY A 457 -0.78 -57.67 -11.04
CA GLY A 457 -0.78 -56.41 -10.32
C GLY A 457 0.56 -55.68 -10.48
N TYR A 458 0.58 -54.41 -10.08
CA TYR A 458 1.80 -53.62 -9.97
C TYR A 458 1.95 -53.09 -8.54
N ASN A 459 3.19 -53.07 -8.04
CA ASN A 459 3.56 -52.45 -6.77
C ASN A 459 4.85 -51.67 -6.95
N ARG A 460 4.91 -50.45 -6.41
CA ARG A 460 6.09 -49.58 -6.47
C ARG A 460 7.38 -50.20 -5.92
N VAL A 461 7.30 -51.17 -5.01
CA VAL A 461 8.47 -51.76 -4.32
C VAL A 461 9.09 -52.94 -5.08
N PHE A 462 8.28 -53.77 -5.75
CA PHE A 462 8.76 -55.01 -6.38
C PHE A 462 8.31 -55.18 -7.84
N GLY A 463 7.65 -54.19 -8.42
CA GLY A 463 7.29 -54.22 -9.84
C GLY A 463 5.97 -54.91 -10.15
N TYR A 464 5.88 -55.46 -11.36
CA TYR A 464 4.74 -56.27 -11.78
C TYR A 464 4.83 -57.67 -11.16
N TYR A 465 3.68 -58.21 -10.77
CA TYR A 465 3.60 -59.54 -10.17
C TYR A 465 2.32 -60.25 -10.57
N ILE A 466 2.38 -61.58 -10.56
CA ILE A 466 1.23 -62.46 -10.74
C ILE A 466 0.72 -62.83 -9.35
N GLU A 467 -0.51 -62.44 -9.04
CA GLU A 467 -1.17 -62.74 -7.77
C GLU A 467 -2.10 -63.95 -7.90
N VAL A 468 -1.89 -64.94 -7.02
CA VAL A 468 -2.66 -66.19 -6.96
C VAL A 468 -3.20 -66.39 -5.55
N THR A 469 -4.48 -66.73 -5.42
CA THR A 469 -5.11 -67.00 -4.11
C THR A 469 -4.59 -68.29 -3.48
N LYS A 470 -4.55 -68.38 -2.14
CA LYS A 470 -4.05 -69.57 -1.42
C LYS A 470 -4.72 -70.90 -1.83
N ALA A 471 -6.00 -70.87 -2.19
CA ALA A 471 -6.75 -72.05 -2.63
C ALA A 471 -6.21 -72.65 -3.95
N ASN A 472 -5.51 -71.87 -4.77
CA ASN A 472 -5.04 -72.24 -6.10
C ASN A 472 -3.52 -72.47 -6.17
N LEU A 473 -2.82 -72.47 -5.03
CA LEU A 473 -1.35 -72.60 -5.00
C LEU A 473 -0.85 -73.93 -5.58
N ALA A 474 -1.64 -75.00 -5.48
CA ALA A 474 -1.30 -76.30 -6.05
C ALA A 474 -1.24 -76.29 -7.60
N LEU A 475 -1.88 -75.30 -8.23
CA LEU A 475 -1.93 -75.13 -9.68
C LEU A 475 -0.84 -74.18 -10.20
N VAL A 476 -0.04 -73.59 -9.32
CA VAL A 476 1.03 -72.65 -9.70
C VAL A 476 2.15 -73.41 -10.39
N PRO A 477 2.56 -73.00 -11.61
CA PRO A 477 3.67 -73.62 -12.34
C PRO A 477 5.00 -73.52 -11.59
N ARG A 478 5.92 -74.45 -11.83
CA ARG A 478 7.24 -74.45 -11.16
C ARG A 478 8.15 -73.32 -11.61
N GLU A 479 7.95 -72.78 -12.82
CA GLU A 479 8.72 -71.65 -13.34
C GLU A 479 8.37 -70.29 -12.69
N TYR A 480 7.32 -70.22 -11.86
CA TYR A 480 6.96 -69.01 -11.15
C TYR A 480 7.87 -68.79 -9.94
N GLU A 481 8.61 -67.68 -9.95
CA GLU A 481 9.46 -67.30 -8.82
C GLU A 481 8.64 -66.56 -7.76
N ARG A 482 8.49 -67.13 -6.57
CA ARG A 482 7.72 -66.51 -5.47
C ARG A 482 8.43 -65.26 -4.94
N ARG A 483 7.70 -64.15 -4.87
CA ARG A 483 8.18 -62.85 -4.37
C ARG A 483 7.66 -62.47 -2.99
N GLN A 484 6.37 -62.69 -2.73
CA GLN A 484 5.74 -62.26 -1.48
C GLN A 484 4.57 -63.18 -1.11
N THR A 485 4.41 -63.49 0.18
CA THR A 485 3.24 -64.20 0.71
C THR A 485 2.37 -63.21 1.49
N LEU A 486 1.09 -63.13 1.14
CA LEU A 486 0.08 -62.32 1.82
C LEU A 486 -0.87 -63.23 2.63
N ALA A 487 -1.76 -62.60 3.42
CA ALA A 487 -2.73 -63.32 4.24
C ALA A 487 -3.64 -64.24 3.39
N ALA A 488 -4.08 -63.77 2.20
CA ALA A 488 -5.04 -64.47 1.33
C ALA A 488 -4.46 -64.96 -0.02
N SER A 489 -3.29 -64.46 -0.43
CA SER A 489 -2.69 -64.72 -1.75
C SER A 489 -1.16 -64.86 -1.68
N GLU A 490 -0.55 -65.40 -2.73
CA GLU A 490 0.89 -65.35 -2.98
C GLU A 490 1.16 -64.62 -4.30
N ARG A 491 2.27 -63.88 -4.34
CA ARG A 491 2.73 -63.10 -5.50
C ARG A 491 3.97 -63.73 -6.10
N TYR A 492 3.99 -63.86 -7.41
CA TYR A 492 5.04 -64.49 -8.20
C TYR A 492 5.53 -63.56 -9.32
N VAL A 493 6.70 -63.85 -9.88
CA VAL A 493 7.21 -63.20 -11.10
C VAL A 493 7.72 -64.27 -12.06
N THR A 494 7.70 -63.98 -13.37
CA THR A 494 8.31 -64.81 -14.41
C THR A 494 9.42 -64.04 -15.12
N PRO A 495 10.40 -64.71 -15.76
CA PRO A 495 11.45 -64.03 -16.54
C PRO A 495 10.88 -63.11 -17.62
N GLU A 496 9.84 -63.54 -18.33
CA GLU A 496 9.17 -62.80 -19.40
C GLU A 496 8.48 -61.53 -18.87
N LEU A 497 7.77 -61.65 -17.74
CA LEU A 497 7.13 -60.49 -17.10
C LEU A 497 8.18 -59.47 -16.63
N LYS A 498 9.32 -59.94 -16.13
CA LYS A 498 10.41 -59.09 -15.66
C LYS A 498 11.12 -58.37 -16.81
N GLU A 499 11.33 -59.03 -17.94
CA GLU A 499 11.88 -58.41 -19.14
C GLU A 499 10.96 -57.32 -19.68
N MET A 500 9.65 -57.61 -19.76
CA MET A 500 8.67 -56.61 -20.18
C MET A 500 8.56 -55.44 -19.19
N GLU A 501 8.60 -55.72 -17.89
CA GLU A 501 8.65 -54.70 -16.85
C GLU A 501 9.83 -53.74 -17.07
N SER A 502 11.05 -54.27 -17.26
CA SER A 502 12.24 -53.46 -17.54
C SER A 502 12.02 -52.56 -18.76
N ARG A 503 11.51 -53.12 -19.87
CA ARG A 503 11.26 -52.35 -21.11
C ARG A 503 10.23 -51.24 -20.90
N ILE A 504 9.18 -51.49 -20.11
CA ILE A 504 8.14 -50.50 -19.81
C ILE A 504 8.69 -49.37 -18.92
N LEU A 505 9.45 -49.71 -17.89
CA LEU A 505 10.03 -48.75 -16.96
C LEU A 505 11.11 -47.90 -17.64
N ASP A 506 12.02 -48.52 -18.40
CA ASP A 506 13.06 -47.81 -19.17
C ASP A 506 12.44 -46.83 -20.17
N ALA A 507 11.35 -47.24 -20.84
CA ALA A 507 10.62 -46.36 -21.76
C ALA A 507 9.91 -45.21 -21.04
N GLN A 508 9.36 -45.44 -19.84
CA GLN A 508 8.72 -44.41 -19.02
C GLN A 508 9.73 -43.38 -18.51
N GLU A 509 10.83 -43.83 -17.90
CA GLU A 509 11.87 -42.93 -17.38
C GLU A 509 12.47 -42.07 -18.50
N ARG A 510 12.73 -42.65 -19.67
CA ARG A 510 13.21 -41.89 -20.83
C ARG A 510 12.16 -40.91 -21.36
N ALA A 511 10.88 -41.31 -21.40
CA ALA A 511 9.81 -40.42 -21.82
C ALA A 511 9.67 -39.23 -20.88
N GLU A 512 9.71 -39.46 -19.57
CA GLU A 512 9.66 -38.40 -18.53
C GLU A 512 10.86 -37.45 -18.65
N ALA A 513 12.07 -37.96 -18.89
CA ALA A 513 13.25 -37.14 -19.08
C ALA A 513 13.17 -36.24 -20.33
N ILE A 514 12.74 -36.79 -21.47
CA ILE A 514 12.55 -36.03 -22.71
C ILE A 514 11.42 -35.01 -22.55
N GLU A 515 10.32 -35.40 -21.93
CA GLU A 515 9.18 -34.51 -21.66
C GLU A 515 9.61 -33.31 -20.79
N TYR A 516 10.39 -33.54 -19.74
CA TYR A 516 10.96 -32.48 -18.92
C TYR A 516 11.93 -31.58 -19.72
N GLN A 517 12.78 -32.16 -20.56
CA GLN A 517 13.68 -31.38 -21.43
C GLN A 517 12.90 -30.47 -22.38
N LEU A 518 11.91 -31.00 -23.08
CA LEU A 518 11.06 -30.23 -24.00
C LEU A 518 10.35 -29.09 -23.26
N PHE A 519 9.85 -29.36 -22.05
CA PHE A 519 9.25 -28.32 -21.21
C PHE A 519 10.24 -27.18 -20.88
N VAL A 520 11.49 -27.52 -20.52
CA VAL A 520 12.54 -26.52 -20.24
C VAL A 520 12.86 -25.69 -21.49
N GLU A 521 12.88 -26.31 -22.68
CA GLU A 521 13.08 -25.62 -23.97
C GLU A 521 11.93 -24.66 -24.30
N LEU A 522 10.67 -25.07 -24.04
CA LEU A 522 9.50 -24.18 -24.17
C LEU A 522 9.63 -22.96 -23.27
N ARG A 523 9.97 -23.16 -22.00
CA ARG A 523 10.17 -22.07 -21.04
C ARG A 523 11.27 -21.11 -21.49
N SER A 524 12.40 -21.64 -21.97
CA SER A 524 13.50 -20.83 -22.52
C SER A 524 13.05 -19.98 -23.71
N THR A 525 12.18 -20.53 -24.56
CA THR A 525 11.61 -19.80 -25.70
C THR A 525 10.72 -18.63 -25.25
N VAL A 526 9.89 -18.82 -24.22
CA VAL A 526 9.09 -17.73 -23.63
C VAL A 526 9.99 -16.63 -23.04
N VAL A 527 11.09 -17.00 -22.36
CA VAL A 527 12.06 -16.04 -21.82
C VAL A 527 12.68 -15.18 -22.92
N LYS A 528 12.94 -15.72 -24.11
CA LYS A 528 13.47 -14.94 -25.25
C LYS A 528 12.49 -13.88 -25.76
N ALA A 529 11.18 -14.11 -25.64
CA ALA A 529 10.13 -13.18 -26.05
C ALA A 529 9.69 -12.21 -24.94
N LEU A 530 10.29 -12.32 -23.75
CA LEU A 530 9.89 -11.63 -22.53
C LEU A 530 9.66 -10.10 -22.69
N PRO A 531 10.52 -9.31 -23.36
CA PRO A 531 10.27 -7.88 -23.53
C PRO A 531 8.99 -7.57 -24.33
N ARG A 532 8.63 -8.40 -25.32
CA ARG A 532 7.39 -8.26 -26.07
C ARG A 532 6.18 -8.59 -25.19
N LEU A 533 6.29 -9.68 -24.44
CA LEU A 533 5.23 -10.14 -23.53
C LEU A 533 4.95 -9.15 -22.39
N GLN A 534 5.99 -8.49 -21.86
CA GLN A 534 5.83 -7.43 -20.85
C GLN A 534 5.14 -6.18 -21.42
N ARG A 535 5.48 -5.76 -22.65
CA ARG A 535 4.78 -4.65 -23.31
C ARG A 535 3.31 -4.97 -23.55
N LEU A 536 3.01 -6.20 -23.95
CA LEU A 536 1.64 -6.69 -24.11
C LEU A 536 0.89 -6.65 -22.77
N ALA A 537 1.48 -7.18 -21.70
CA ALA A 537 0.88 -7.16 -20.36
C ALA A 537 0.56 -5.72 -19.91
N GLY A 538 1.50 -4.79 -20.12
CA GLY A 538 1.29 -3.37 -19.81
C GLY A 538 0.16 -2.74 -20.63
N ALA A 539 0.04 -3.04 -21.93
CA ALA A 539 -1.04 -2.55 -22.77
C ALA A 539 -2.42 -3.11 -22.34
N MET A 540 -2.48 -4.40 -21.97
CA MET A 540 -3.69 -5.03 -21.43
C MET A 540 -4.09 -4.44 -20.07
N ALA A 541 -3.12 -4.19 -19.18
CA ALA A 541 -3.36 -3.56 -17.89
C ALA A 541 -3.90 -2.12 -18.07
N GLU A 542 -3.30 -1.33 -18.96
CA GLU A 542 -3.76 0.03 -19.26
C GLU A 542 -5.18 0.06 -19.82
N LEU A 543 -5.50 -0.87 -20.73
CA LEU A 543 -6.84 -1.03 -21.27
C LEU A 543 -7.87 -1.38 -20.18
N ASP A 544 -7.52 -2.29 -19.27
CA ASP A 544 -8.38 -2.69 -18.15
C ASP A 544 -8.67 -1.52 -17.21
N VAL A 545 -7.67 -0.69 -16.90
CA VAL A 545 -7.86 0.52 -16.09
C VAL A 545 -8.80 1.52 -16.77
N LEU A 546 -8.61 1.79 -18.07
CA LEU A 546 -9.50 2.69 -18.81
C LEU A 546 -10.93 2.15 -18.84
N CYS A 547 -11.11 0.84 -19.06
CA CYS A 547 -12.42 0.20 -19.01
C CYS A 547 -13.06 0.26 -17.62
N ALA A 548 -12.26 0.11 -16.55
CA ALA A 548 -12.73 0.21 -15.16
C ALA A 548 -13.19 1.62 -14.82
N LEU A 549 -12.39 2.65 -15.14
CA LEU A 549 -12.75 4.05 -14.91
C LEU A 549 -13.99 4.46 -15.72
N ALA A 550 -14.12 4.00 -16.97
CA ALA A 550 -15.31 4.21 -17.79
C ALA A 550 -16.55 3.52 -17.19
N GLU A 551 -16.41 2.31 -16.66
CA GLU A 551 -17.49 1.60 -16.01
C GLU A 551 -17.97 2.30 -14.72
N VAL A 552 -17.03 2.78 -13.90
CA VAL A 552 -17.33 3.60 -12.71
C VAL A 552 -18.04 4.88 -13.11
N ALA A 553 -17.55 5.59 -14.13
CA ALA A 553 -18.12 6.84 -14.58
C ALA A 553 -19.56 6.67 -15.07
N ALA A 554 -19.83 5.62 -15.84
CA ALA A 554 -21.17 5.29 -16.32
C ALA A 554 -22.12 4.89 -15.18
N LYS A 555 -21.69 4.00 -14.26
CA LYS A 555 -22.50 3.54 -13.12
C LYS A 555 -22.86 4.66 -12.15
N ARG A 556 -21.93 5.58 -11.90
CA ARG A 556 -22.04 6.61 -10.84
C ARG A 556 -22.35 8.01 -11.35
N ARG A 557 -22.58 8.18 -12.66
CA ARG A 557 -22.83 9.48 -13.30
C ARG A 557 -21.73 10.49 -12.96
N TYR A 558 -20.49 10.09 -13.24
CA TYR A 558 -19.36 11.00 -13.16
C TYR A 558 -19.25 11.78 -14.47
N THR A 559 -18.72 12.99 -14.37
CA THR A 559 -18.59 13.91 -15.50
C THR A 559 -17.13 14.07 -15.87
N ARG A 560 -16.84 14.25 -17.17
CA ARG A 560 -15.50 14.60 -17.66
C ARG A 560 -15.09 15.98 -17.11
N PRO A 561 -14.03 16.10 -16.30
CA PRO A 561 -13.55 17.40 -15.86
C PRO A 561 -12.73 18.08 -16.97
N VAL A 562 -12.73 19.41 -17.00
CA VAL A 562 -11.76 20.20 -17.75
C VAL A 562 -10.51 20.34 -16.90
N VAL A 563 -9.34 19.93 -17.42
CA VAL A 563 -8.06 20.10 -16.73
C VAL A 563 -7.15 21.00 -17.56
N ASP A 564 -6.61 22.04 -16.94
CA ASP A 564 -5.80 23.06 -17.61
C ASP A 564 -4.65 23.59 -16.73
N ASP A 565 -3.81 24.46 -17.28
CA ASP A 565 -2.65 25.04 -16.56
C ASP A 565 -2.98 26.22 -15.63
N SER A 566 -4.26 26.55 -15.45
CA SER A 566 -4.70 27.64 -14.57
C SER A 566 -4.56 27.27 -13.09
N SER A 567 -4.88 28.22 -12.21
CA SER A 567 -5.02 27.99 -10.77
C SER A 567 -6.47 27.72 -10.35
N VAL A 568 -7.44 27.69 -11.27
CA VAL A 568 -8.86 27.62 -10.93
C VAL A 568 -9.25 26.22 -10.45
N ILE A 569 -9.94 26.10 -9.33
CA ILE A 569 -10.66 24.90 -8.91
C ILE A 569 -12.13 25.29 -8.84
N GLU A 570 -12.88 24.94 -9.88
CA GLU A 570 -14.32 25.14 -9.95
C GLU A 570 -15.03 23.78 -9.99
N ILE A 571 -15.86 23.51 -8.99
CA ILE A 571 -16.64 22.28 -8.88
C ILE A 571 -18.09 22.70 -8.65
N ARG A 572 -19.01 22.20 -9.48
CA ARG A 572 -20.45 22.41 -9.31
C ARG A 572 -21.12 21.08 -9.04
N GLY A 573 -21.95 21.02 -8.01
CA GLY A 573 -22.63 19.79 -7.60
C GLY A 573 -21.65 18.68 -7.18
N GLY A 574 -20.53 19.03 -6.55
CA GLY A 574 -19.51 18.07 -6.15
C GLY A 574 -20.00 17.11 -5.07
N ARG A 575 -19.57 15.85 -5.15
CA ARG A 575 -19.96 14.78 -4.22
C ARG A 575 -18.74 14.00 -3.74
N HIS A 576 -18.73 13.56 -2.49
CA HIS A 576 -17.64 12.74 -1.98
C HIS A 576 -17.78 11.31 -2.54
N PRO A 577 -16.83 10.80 -3.33
CA PRO A 577 -17.02 9.57 -4.11
C PRO A 577 -17.32 8.34 -3.23
N VAL A 578 -16.59 8.19 -2.12
CA VAL A 578 -16.77 7.05 -1.20
C VAL A 578 -18.01 7.19 -0.32
N VAL A 579 -18.22 8.35 0.30
CA VAL A 579 -19.37 8.56 1.20
C VAL A 579 -20.70 8.46 0.43
N GLU A 580 -20.78 9.02 -0.79
CA GLU A 580 -21.95 8.83 -1.68
C GLU A 580 -22.22 7.35 -1.96
N ALA A 581 -21.18 6.54 -2.13
CA ALA A 581 -21.31 5.12 -2.45
C ALA A 581 -21.76 4.24 -1.27
N VAL A 582 -21.48 4.66 -0.04
CA VAL A 582 -21.83 3.92 1.18
C VAL A 582 -23.22 4.32 1.68
N LEU A 583 -23.63 5.56 1.42
CA LEU A 583 -24.96 6.05 1.79
C LEU A 583 -26.04 5.56 0.81
N PRO A 584 -27.32 5.50 1.22
CA PRO A 584 -28.43 5.20 0.32
C PRO A 584 -28.53 6.22 -0.82
N ASP A 585 -28.92 5.76 -2.02
CA ASP A 585 -29.06 6.62 -3.19
C ASP A 585 -29.90 7.88 -2.93
N GLY A 586 -29.39 9.04 -3.35
CA GLY A 586 -30.06 10.33 -3.23
C GLY A 586 -30.00 11.00 -1.86
N THR A 587 -29.25 10.43 -0.90
CA THR A 587 -29.11 11.03 0.43
C THR A 587 -27.93 12.01 0.56
N PHE A 588 -26.88 11.85 -0.26
CA PHE A 588 -25.73 12.74 -0.22
C PHE A 588 -26.08 14.13 -0.78
N VAL A 589 -25.73 15.19 -0.05
CA VAL A 589 -25.98 16.58 -0.45
C VAL A 589 -24.77 17.13 -1.23
N PRO A 590 -24.93 17.47 -2.52
CA PRO A 590 -23.84 18.00 -3.32
C PRO A 590 -23.50 19.45 -2.93
N ASN A 591 -22.23 19.82 -3.09
CA ASN A 591 -21.71 21.14 -2.73
C ASN A 591 -20.81 21.71 -3.83
N ASP A 592 -20.90 23.03 -4.01
CA ASP A 592 -20.07 23.77 -4.96
C ASP A 592 -18.75 24.19 -4.30
N THR A 593 -17.72 24.37 -5.12
CA THR A 593 -16.41 24.87 -4.70
C THR A 593 -15.86 25.80 -5.77
N PHE A 594 -15.36 26.96 -5.34
CA PHE A 594 -14.59 27.84 -6.20
C PHE A 594 -13.36 28.34 -5.44
N LEU A 595 -12.17 28.00 -5.95
CA LEU A 595 -10.89 28.56 -5.53
C LEU A 595 -10.10 29.02 -6.76
N ASP A 596 -9.28 30.03 -6.60
CA ASP A 596 -8.32 30.45 -7.62
C ASP A 596 -7.01 30.95 -6.97
N GLY A 597 -6.05 31.29 -7.81
CA GLY A 597 -4.76 31.81 -7.35
C GLY A 597 -4.76 33.30 -7.00
N ASP A 598 -5.83 34.05 -7.27
CA ASP A 598 -5.81 35.53 -7.29
C ASP A 598 -6.81 36.16 -6.30
N HIS A 599 -8.09 35.78 -6.39
CA HIS A 599 -9.22 36.43 -5.73
C HIS A 599 -9.92 35.56 -4.69
N ARG A 600 -9.79 34.22 -4.75
CA ARG A 600 -10.44 33.24 -3.85
C ARG A 600 -9.44 32.13 -3.50
N ARG A 601 -8.35 32.49 -2.83
CA ARG A 601 -7.24 31.59 -2.52
C ARG A 601 -7.49 30.73 -1.28
N VAL A 602 -8.05 31.31 -0.23
CA VAL A 602 -8.27 30.63 1.06
C VAL A 602 -9.75 30.63 1.39
N ALA A 603 -10.31 29.45 1.66
CA ALA A 603 -11.66 29.28 2.16
C ALA A 603 -11.62 28.89 3.65
N LEU A 604 -12.09 29.78 4.51
CA LEU A 604 -12.30 29.51 5.94
C LEU A 604 -13.67 28.88 6.14
N ILE A 605 -13.70 27.63 6.61
CA ILE A 605 -14.92 26.85 6.76
C ILE A 605 -15.27 26.74 8.23
N THR A 606 -16.38 27.35 8.61
CA THR A 606 -16.90 27.33 9.98
C THR A 606 -18.20 26.56 10.08
N GLY A 607 -18.56 26.13 11.29
CA GLY A 607 -19.80 25.43 11.56
C GLY A 607 -19.66 24.31 12.59
N PRO A 608 -20.78 23.74 13.07
CA PRO A 608 -20.76 22.73 14.11
C PRO A 608 -19.99 21.46 13.73
N ASN A 609 -19.54 20.74 14.75
CA ASN A 609 -19.02 19.38 14.57
C ASN A 609 -20.17 18.50 14.04
N MET A 610 -19.86 17.56 13.14
CA MET A 610 -20.82 16.76 12.37
C MET A 610 -21.57 17.46 11.21
N ALA A 611 -21.35 18.75 10.97
CA ALA A 611 -22.01 19.44 9.86
C ALA A 611 -21.48 19.09 8.46
N GLY A 612 -20.42 18.28 8.37
CA GLY A 612 -19.86 17.79 7.09
C GLY A 612 -18.61 18.54 6.59
N LYS A 613 -18.00 19.42 7.39
CA LYS A 613 -16.80 20.20 7.03
C LYS A 613 -15.65 19.34 6.49
N SER A 614 -15.22 18.33 7.25
CA SER A 614 -14.13 17.42 6.85
C SER A 614 -14.50 16.58 5.63
N THR A 615 -15.77 16.19 5.49
CA THR A 615 -16.26 15.48 4.29
C THR A 615 -16.17 16.35 3.05
N TYR A 616 -16.56 17.63 3.15
CA TYR A 616 -16.46 18.58 2.05
C TYR A 616 -15.00 18.81 1.62
N MET A 617 -14.08 19.01 2.57
CA MET A 617 -12.67 19.22 2.22
C MET A 617 -12.06 17.98 1.55
N ARG A 618 -12.31 16.79 2.10
CA ARG A 618 -11.86 15.53 1.49
C ARG A 618 -12.46 15.33 0.09
N GLN A 619 -13.73 15.67 -0.10
CA GLN A 619 -14.38 15.64 -1.40
C GLN A 619 -13.61 16.48 -2.44
N VAL A 620 -13.25 17.73 -2.11
CA VAL A 620 -12.52 18.60 -3.05
C VAL A 620 -11.17 17.99 -3.40
N ALA A 621 -10.39 17.53 -2.42
CA ALA A 621 -9.12 16.84 -2.66
C ALA A 621 -9.27 15.61 -3.57
N LEU A 622 -10.27 14.77 -3.30
CA LEU A 622 -10.52 13.56 -4.08
C LEU A 622 -10.96 13.88 -5.51
N ILE A 623 -11.76 14.91 -5.73
CA ILE A 623 -12.16 15.36 -7.08
C ILE A 623 -10.95 15.86 -7.86
N VAL A 624 -10.09 16.68 -7.24
CA VAL A 624 -8.84 17.18 -7.85
C VAL A 624 -7.91 16.01 -8.19
N LEU A 625 -7.73 15.08 -7.26
CA LEU A 625 -6.90 13.89 -7.46
C LEU A 625 -7.45 13.03 -8.62
N LEU A 626 -8.75 12.75 -8.64
CA LEU A 626 -9.39 11.99 -9.72
C LEU A 626 -9.24 12.66 -11.09
N ALA A 627 -9.38 13.99 -11.14
CA ALA A 627 -9.18 14.75 -12.38
C ALA A 627 -7.76 14.58 -12.93
N GLN A 628 -6.73 14.66 -12.07
CA GLN A 628 -5.33 14.50 -12.45
C GLN A 628 -4.89 13.03 -12.65
N VAL A 629 -5.62 12.06 -12.11
CA VAL A 629 -5.52 10.65 -12.50
C VAL A 629 -5.93 10.45 -13.97
N GLY A 630 -6.73 11.37 -14.52
CA GLY A 630 -7.36 11.26 -15.83
C GLY A 630 -8.76 10.63 -15.78
N SER A 631 -9.32 10.42 -14.58
CA SER A 631 -10.67 9.87 -14.40
C SER A 631 -11.74 10.96 -14.61
N PHE A 632 -12.98 10.51 -14.80
CA PHE A 632 -14.14 11.36 -14.60
C PHE A 632 -14.38 11.57 -13.09
N VAL A 633 -15.10 12.63 -12.74
CA VAL A 633 -15.26 13.08 -11.35
C VAL A 633 -16.72 13.12 -10.89
N PRO A 634 -16.99 12.92 -9.58
CA PRO A 634 -18.34 12.98 -9.00
C PRO A 634 -18.86 14.42 -8.87
N ALA A 635 -19.14 15.09 -9.98
CA ALA A 635 -19.68 16.45 -10.04
C ALA A 635 -20.59 16.64 -11.25
N ASP A 636 -21.42 17.69 -11.24
CA ASP A 636 -22.21 18.10 -12.41
C ASP A 636 -21.32 18.82 -13.44
N PHE A 637 -20.33 19.57 -12.94
CA PHE A 637 -19.30 20.22 -13.73
C PHE A 637 -18.02 20.36 -12.88
N ALA A 638 -16.85 20.23 -13.52
CA ALA A 638 -15.58 20.49 -12.87
C ALA A 638 -14.57 21.10 -13.85
N ARG A 639 -13.88 22.16 -13.42
CA ARG A 639 -12.69 22.71 -14.05
C ARG A 639 -11.57 22.76 -13.01
N ILE A 640 -10.49 22.03 -13.25
CA ILE A 640 -9.40 21.83 -12.31
C ILE A 640 -8.08 22.24 -12.95
N GLY A 641 -7.56 23.37 -12.49
CA GLY A 641 -6.22 23.84 -12.80
C GLY A 641 -5.17 23.01 -12.05
N ILE A 642 -4.10 22.58 -12.73
CA ILE A 642 -3.10 21.65 -12.21
C ILE A 642 -2.67 21.96 -10.77
N VAL A 643 -2.68 20.92 -9.94
CA VAL A 643 -2.11 20.89 -8.59
C VAL A 643 -0.84 20.04 -8.61
N ASP A 644 0.26 20.62 -8.17
CA ASP A 644 1.56 19.95 -8.14
C ASP A 644 1.76 19.12 -6.85
N ARG A 645 1.17 19.57 -5.74
CA ARG A 645 1.25 18.91 -4.43
C ARG A 645 -0.08 19.00 -3.69
N LEU A 646 -0.48 17.89 -3.08
CA LEU A 646 -1.69 17.80 -2.26
C LEU A 646 -1.32 17.54 -0.80
N PHE A 647 -1.60 18.51 0.05
CA PHE A 647 -1.34 18.42 1.49
C PHE A 647 -2.64 18.27 2.26
N THR A 648 -2.66 17.36 3.24
CA THR A 648 -3.80 17.27 4.14
C THR A 648 -3.35 17.12 5.59
N ARG A 649 -3.94 17.96 6.44
CA ARG A 649 -3.97 17.80 7.88
C ARG A 649 -5.43 17.62 8.28
N ILE A 650 -5.87 16.37 8.41
CA ILE A 650 -7.22 16.04 8.86
C ILE A 650 -7.05 15.23 10.13
N GLY A 651 -7.64 15.68 11.24
CA GLY A 651 -7.42 15.13 12.57
C GLY A 651 -7.38 13.60 12.58
N ALA A 652 -6.20 13.03 12.80
CA ALA A 652 -6.02 11.59 12.95
C ALA A 652 -6.52 11.15 14.33
N ALA A 653 -7.04 9.92 14.41
CA ALA A 653 -7.23 9.24 15.69
C ALA A 653 -5.87 9.09 16.38
N ASP A 654 -5.86 9.28 17.70
CA ASP A 654 -4.67 9.33 18.55
C ASP A 654 -3.66 8.22 18.22
N ASP A 655 -2.46 8.62 17.82
CA ASP A 655 -1.32 7.70 17.72
C ASP A 655 -0.56 7.70 19.06
N LEU A 656 -1.20 7.11 20.07
CA LEU A 656 -0.62 6.92 21.41
C LEU A 656 0.63 6.02 21.38
N VAL A 657 0.86 5.26 20.30
CA VAL A 657 1.94 4.28 20.18
C VAL A 657 3.30 4.93 19.95
N ALA A 658 3.34 6.11 19.31
CA ALA A 658 4.59 6.82 19.02
C ALA A 658 5.16 7.64 20.20
N GLY A 659 4.43 7.76 21.32
CA GLY A 659 4.87 8.51 22.50
C GLY A 659 5.05 10.02 22.26
N GLN A 660 4.52 10.57 21.16
CA GLN A 660 4.56 11.99 20.86
C GLN A 660 3.24 12.67 21.24
N SER A 661 3.32 13.92 21.72
CA SER A 661 2.13 14.75 21.96
C SER A 661 1.38 14.97 20.65
N THR A 662 0.05 14.85 20.67
CA THR A 662 -0.82 15.09 19.50
C THR A 662 -0.59 16.48 18.90
N PHE A 663 -0.31 17.47 19.73
CA PHE A 663 0.04 18.82 19.29
C PHE A 663 1.42 18.88 18.60
N MET A 664 2.41 18.11 19.06
CA MET A 664 3.73 18.09 18.42
C MET A 664 3.65 17.48 17.01
N VAL A 665 2.92 16.36 16.86
CA VAL A 665 2.68 15.74 15.56
C VAL A 665 1.98 16.72 14.62
N GLU A 666 0.97 17.43 15.12
CA GLU A 666 0.26 18.48 14.38
C GLU A 666 1.20 19.60 13.91
N MET A 667 2.12 20.07 14.76
CA MET A 667 3.09 21.10 14.40
C MET A 667 4.14 20.60 13.40
N VAL A 668 4.56 19.35 13.48
CA VAL A 668 5.47 18.73 12.51
C VAL A 668 4.80 18.59 11.14
N GLU A 669 3.53 18.18 11.11
CA GLU A 669 2.73 18.12 9.88
C GLU A 669 2.58 19.52 9.26
N LEU A 670 2.16 20.52 10.06
CA LEU A 670 2.05 21.91 9.59
C LEU A 670 3.39 22.44 9.08
N ALA A 671 4.49 22.22 9.79
CA ALA A 671 5.82 22.65 9.35
C ALA A 671 6.23 22.00 8.02
N THR A 672 5.86 20.73 7.80
CA THR A 672 6.11 20.01 6.55
C THR A 672 5.33 20.63 5.39
N ILE A 673 4.06 20.97 5.63
CA ILE A 673 3.21 21.66 4.64
C ILE A 673 3.84 23.01 4.28
N LEU A 674 4.13 23.85 5.27
CA LEU A 674 4.63 25.21 5.03
C LEU A 674 5.98 25.25 4.32
N ARG A 675 6.86 24.26 4.54
CA ARG A 675 8.18 24.18 3.87
C ARG A 675 8.10 23.72 2.42
N ASN A 676 7.10 22.90 2.09
CA ASN A 676 7.04 22.18 0.82
C ASN A 676 5.93 22.66 -0.11
N ALA A 677 4.97 23.44 0.38
CA ALA A 677 3.90 23.97 -0.43
C ALA A 677 4.42 25.01 -1.44
N THR A 678 3.79 25.02 -2.61
CA THR A 678 4.04 25.96 -3.70
C THR A 678 2.76 26.73 -4.02
N PRO A 679 2.80 27.80 -4.84
CA PRO A 679 1.60 28.48 -5.29
C PRO A 679 0.61 27.59 -6.07
N ARG A 680 1.06 26.45 -6.62
CA ARG A 680 0.21 25.47 -7.31
C ARG A 680 -0.33 24.38 -6.39
N SER A 681 0.08 24.34 -5.12
CA SER A 681 -0.37 23.31 -4.19
C SER A 681 -1.83 23.52 -3.76
N LEU A 682 -2.47 22.42 -3.35
CA LEU A 682 -3.75 22.44 -2.63
C LEU A 682 -3.51 21.98 -1.20
N ILE A 683 -3.88 22.83 -0.24
CA ILE A 683 -3.71 22.58 1.19
C ILE A 683 -5.08 22.38 1.84
N ILE A 684 -5.23 21.30 2.60
CA ILE A 684 -6.38 21.04 3.44
C ILE A 684 -5.95 21.04 4.90
N LEU A 685 -6.53 21.93 5.69
CA LEU A 685 -6.30 22.04 7.13
C LEU A 685 -7.63 21.83 7.86
N ASP A 686 -7.64 20.94 8.86
CA ASP A 686 -8.80 20.66 9.70
C ASP A 686 -8.44 20.88 11.16
N GLU A 687 -9.03 21.92 11.77
CA GLU A 687 -9.02 22.18 13.21
C GLU A 687 -7.63 22.28 13.86
N ILE A 688 -6.69 22.94 13.17
CA ILE A 688 -5.36 23.25 13.70
C ILE A 688 -5.45 24.12 14.97
N GLY A 689 -4.57 23.84 15.93
CA GLY A 689 -4.40 24.53 17.20
C GLY A 689 -5.22 23.93 18.34
N ARG A 690 -5.86 22.76 18.17
CA ARG A 690 -6.76 22.19 19.20
C ARG A 690 -6.01 21.62 20.42
N GLY A 691 -4.79 21.13 20.23
CA GLY A 691 -4.03 20.43 21.29
C GLY A 691 -3.36 21.32 22.35
N THR A 692 -3.64 22.63 22.36
CA THR A 692 -2.97 23.61 23.23
C THR A 692 -3.97 24.64 23.80
N SER A 693 -3.48 25.67 24.51
CA SER A 693 -4.32 26.76 25.01
C SER A 693 -5.06 27.45 23.86
N THR A 694 -6.32 27.87 24.08
CA THR A 694 -7.17 28.45 23.03
C THR A 694 -6.50 29.63 22.33
N TYR A 695 -5.82 30.50 23.07
CA TYR A 695 -5.15 31.67 22.50
C TYR A 695 -3.89 31.31 21.72
N ASP A 696 -3.06 30.38 22.20
CA ASP A 696 -1.87 29.94 21.46
C ASP A 696 -2.27 29.21 20.18
N GLY A 697 -3.27 28.33 20.27
CA GLY A 697 -3.81 27.56 19.14
C GLY A 697 -4.39 28.47 18.06
N MET A 698 -5.22 29.43 18.46
CA MET A 698 -5.79 30.44 17.56
C MET A 698 -4.70 31.32 16.92
N SER A 699 -3.71 31.75 17.70
CA SER A 699 -2.61 32.59 17.20
C SER A 699 -1.76 31.86 16.16
N ILE A 700 -1.46 30.58 16.38
CA ILE A 700 -0.73 29.75 15.42
C ILE A 700 -1.59 29.52 14.16
N ALA A 701 -2.88 29.21 14.32
CA ALA A 701 -3.78 29.02 13.19
C ALA A 701 -3.90 30.29 12.32
N ARG A 702 -4.04 31.45 12.96
CA ARG A 702 -4.03 32.76 12.27
C ARG A 702 -2.73 33.00 11.52
N ALA A 703 -1.60 32.85 12.20
CA ALA A 703 -0.28 33.06 11.59
C ALA A 703 -0.03 32.08 10.42
N ALA A 704 -0.52 30.84 10.52
CA ALA A 704 -0.43 29.88 9.43
C ALA A 704 -1.26 30.30 8.22
N VAL A 705 -2.50 30.78 8.41
CA VAL A 705 -3.35 31.31 7.33
C VAL A 705 -2.67 32.50 6.66
N GLU A 706 -2.17 33.47 7.43
CA GLU A 706 -1.44 34.63 6.91
C GLU A 706 -0.20 34.21 6.10
N TYR A 707 0.56 33.22 6.61
CA TYR A 707 1.75 32.70 5.94
C TYR A 707 1.42 31.99 4.61
N ILE A 708 0.35 31.18 4.60
CA ILE A 708 -0.09 30.43 3.41
C ILE A 708 -0.68 31.37 2.36
N HIS A 709 -1.45 32.36 2.84
CA HIS A 709 -2.10 33.35 2.00
C HIS A 709 -1.08 34.20 1.24
N ASP A 710 0.02 34.63 1.87
CA ASP A 710 1.01 35.52 1.25
C ASP A 710 1.68 34.90 0.00
N PRO A 711 1.48 35.48 -1.21
CA PRO A 711 2.11 34.97 -2.44
C PRO A 711 3.64 35.05 -2.46
N THR A 712 4.23 35.92 -1.64
CA THR A 712 5.70 36.03 -1.53
C THR A 712 6.29 34.93 -0.65
N ARG A 713 5.44 34.20 0.08
CA ARG A 713 5.81 33.04 0.90
C ARG A 713 5.35 31.75 0.25
N VAL A 714 4.04 31.49 0.25
CA VAL A 714 3.45 30.23 -0.24
C VAL A 714 2.46 30.49 -1.37
N GLY A 715 1.42 31.30 -1.14
CA GLY A 715 0.40 31.63 -2.14
C GLY A 715 -0.44 30.44 -2.62
N ALA A 716 -0.64 29.42 -1.78
CA ALA A 716 -1.32 28.18 -2.17
C ALA A 716 -2.85 28.24 -1.96
N ARG A 717 -3.59 27.48 -2.80
CA ARG A 717 -5.03 27.27 -2.66
C ARG A 717 -5.31 26.46 -1.41
N THR A 718 -6.19 26.95 -0.53
CA THR A 718 -6.34 26.39 0.81
C THR A 718 -7.78 26.28 1.25
N LEU A 719 -8.16 25.10 1.72
CA LEU A 719 -9.39 24.88 2.49
C LEU A 719 -9.01 24.71 3.96
N PHE A 720 -9.52 25.58 4.82
CA PHE A 720 -9.24 25.52 6.24
C PHE A 720 -10.53 25.46 7.05
N ALA A 721 -10.86 24.29 7.59
CA ALA A 721 -11.92 24.17 8.57
C ALA A 721 -11.40 24.53 9.96
N THR A 722 -12.11 25.42 10.64
CA THR A 722 -11.74 25.89 11.97
C THR A 722 -12.94 25.94 12.92
N HIS A 723 -12.66 25.73 14.20
CA HIS A 723 -13.60 25.96 15.29
C HIS A 723 -13.44 27.35 15.92
N TYR A 724 -12.37 28.08 15.57
CA TYR A 724 -12.13 29.46 16.01
C TYR A 724 -12.98 30.41 15.18
N HIS A 725 -14.08 30.88 15.76
CA HIS A 725 -14.97 31.84 15.11
C HIS A 725 -14.28 33.18 14.88
N GLU A 726 -13.34 33.55 15.74
CA GLU A 726 -12.54 34.77 15.67
C GLU A 726 -11.75 34.88 14.36
N LEU A 727 -11.42 33.76 13.71
CA LEU A 727 -10.70 33.77 12.43
C LEU A 727 -11.57 34.23 11.26
N THR A 728 -12.90 34.27 11.39
CA THR A 728 -13.76 34.73 10.28
C THR A 728 -13.50 36.20 9.91
N GLY A 729 -13.01 37.01 10.84
CA GLY A 729 -12.62 38.41 10.57
C GLY A 729 -11.46 38.54 9.58
N LEU A 730 -10.66 37.49 9.37
CA LEU A 730 -9.56 37.52 8.40
C LEU A 730 -10.02 37.76 6.96
N ALA A 731 -11.27 37.44 6.62
CA ALA A 731 -11.82 37.70 5.29
C ALA A 731 -11.95 39.21 5.00
N ASP A 732 -12.12 40.03 6.03
CA ASP A 732 -12.20 41.49 5.91
C ASP A 732 -10.80 42.13 5.83
N GLU A 733 -9.79 41.48 6.42
CA GLU A 733 -8.40 41.97 6.49
C GLU A 733 -7.53 41.52 5.31
N LEU A 734 -7.74 40.29 4.81
CA LEU A 734 -6.88 39.64 3.82
C LEU A 734 -7.62 39.41 2.49
N PRO A 735 -7.30 40.17 1.42
CA PRO A 735 -7.92 39.98 0.11
C PRO A 735 -7.69 38.57 -0.42
N GLY A 736 -8.76 37.85 -0.76
CA GLY A 736 -8.65 36.48 -1.25
C GLY A 736 -8.94 35.40 -0.20
N VAL A 737 -9.19 35.79 1.04
CA VAL A 737 -9.76 34.93 2.08
C VAL A 737 -11.29 35.08 2.07
N HIS A 738 -12.02 33.96 2.06
CA HIS A 738 -13.49 33.95 2.02
C HIS A 738 -14.05 33.00 3.08
N ASN A 739 -15.21 33.35 3.65
CA ASN A 739 -15.86 32.56 4.67
C ASN A 739 -16.96 31.67 4.10
N PHE A 740 -16.86 30.38 4.37
CA PHE A 740 -17.96 29.44 4.24
C PHE A 740 -18.48 29.00 5.60
N SER A 741 -19.78 28.74 5.66
CA SER A 741 -20.40 28.08 6.79
C SER A 741 -21.33 26.97 6.34
N THR A 742 -21.53 25.98 7.19
CA THR A 742 -22.52 24.92 6.95
C THR A 742 -23.91 25.42 7.30
N GLU A 743 -24.88 25.21 6.42
CA GLU A 743 -26.27 25.59 6.61
C GLU A 743 -26.93 24.71 7.69
N VAL A 744 -27.55 25.38 8.67
CA VAL A 744 -28.22 24.76 9.80
C VAL A 744 -29.67 25.25 9.80
N ARG A 745 -30.63 24.31 9.90
CA ARG A 745 -32.05 24.65 10.02
C ARG A 745 -32.56 24.31 11.42
N GLU A 746 -33.18 25.28 12.06
CA GLU A 746 -33.87 25.12 13.33
C GLU A 746 -35.35 24.85 13.08
N ASP A 747 -35.88 23.76 13.65
CA ASP A 747 -37.32 23.44 13.64
C ASP A 747 -37.79 23.16 15.07
N SER A 748 -39.10 23.14 15.27
CA SER A 748 -39.82 22.84 16.52
C SER A 748 -39.41 21.52 17.22
N GLY A 749 -38.67 20.65 16.54
CA GLY A 749 -38.12 19.38 17.07
C GLY A 749 -36.59 19.31 17.20
N GLY A 750 -35.85 20.41 16.97
CA GLY A 750 -34.39 20.46 17.12
C GLY A 750 -33.64 21.01 15.89
N ILE A 751 -32.32 20.84 15.89
CA ILE A 751 -31.43 21.27 14.80
C ILE A 751 -31.29 20.16 13.75
N VAL A 752 -31.43 20.52 12.48
CA VAL A 752 -31.12 19.65 11.33
C VAL A 752 -29.93 20.23 10.56
N PHE A 753 -28.88 19.42 10.40
CA PHE A 753 -27.74 19.77 9.54
C PHE A 753 -28.11 19.48 8.09
N LEU A 754 -28.11 20.52 7.25
CA LEU A 754 -28.44 20.37 5.83
C LEU A 754 -27.25 19.92 4.98
N HIS A 755 -26.05 19.86 5.57
CA HIS A 755 -24.79 19.46 4.92
C HIS A 755 -24.46 20.26 3.65
N ARG A 756 -25.07 21.44 3.48
CA ARG A 756 -24.82 22.41 2.42
C ARG A 756 -23.92 23.53 2.92
N LEU A 757 -22.90 23.91 2.15
CA LEU A 757 -22.08 25.07 2.44
C LEU A 757 -22.68 26.32 1.80
N VAL A 758 -22.58 27.44 2.51
CA VAL A 758 -23.03 28.77 2.08
C VAL A 758 -21.90 29.78 2.23
N ASP A 759 -21.77 30.70 1.27
CA ASP A 759 -20.73 31.74 1.19
C ASP A 759 -21.07 32.89 2.16
N ARG A 760 -20.94 32.60 3.46
CA ARG A 760 -21.09 33.54 4.58
C ARG A 760 -20.41 32.99 5.83
N PRO A 761 -19.93 33.85 6.74
CA PRO A 761 -19.49 33.40 8.07
C PRO A 761 -20.65 32.77 8.84
N ALA A 762 -20.34 31.89 9.80
CA ALA A 762 -21.35 31.34 10.68
C ALA A 762 -21.92 32.42 11.61
N ASP A 763 -23.25 32.44 11.79
CA ASP A 763 -23.93 33.45 12.61
C ASP A 763 -23.69 33.26 14.14
N ARG A 764 -23.36 32.04 14.58
CA ARG A 764 -23.11 31.66 16.00
C ARG A 764 -22.52 30.25 16.15
N SER A 765 -22.02 29.92 17.34
CA SER A 765 -21.58 28.58 17.72
C SER A 765 -22.73 27.69 18.19
N TYR A 766 -22.92 26.52 17.57
CA TYR A 766 -24.04 25.61 17.87
C TYR A 766 -23.72 24.51 18.90
N GLY A 767 -22.61 24.63 19.65
CA GLY A 767 -22.14 23.57 20.55
C GLY A 767 -23.16 23.14 21.62
N ILE A 768 -23.84 24.09 22.25
CA ILE A 768 -24.89 23.82 23.27
C ILE A 768 -26.11 23.14 22.63
N HIS A 769 -26.42 23.46 21.38
CA HIS A 769 -27.53 22.83 20.67
C HIS A 769 -27.21 21.38 20.24
N VAL A 770 -25.96 21.10 19.88
CA VAL A 770 -25.49 19.71 19.67
C VAL A 770 -25.56 18.92 20.96
N ALA A 771 -25.21 19.54 22.09
CA ALA A 771 -25.34 18.93 23.41
C ALA A 771 -26.81 18.59 23.74
N ARG A 772 -27.76 19.45 23.37
CA ARG A 772 -29.21 19.16 23.46
C ARG A 772 -29.62 17.95 22.61
N LEU A 773 -29.14 17.85 21.37
CA LEU A 773 -29.37 16.68 20.51
C LEU A 773 -28.77 15.38 21.07
N ALA A 774 -27.65 15.47 21.78
CA ALA A 774 -27.04 14.33 22.46
C ALA A 774 -27.80 13.87 23.72
N GLY A 775 -28.85 14.60 24.13
CA GLY A 775 -29.69 14.27 25.28
C GLY A 775 -29.12 14.72 26.63
N LEU A 776 -28.31 15.78 26.66
CA LEU A 776 -27.83 16.37 27.92
C LEU A 776 -28.99 17.02 28.71
N PRO A 777 -28.95 17.02 30.06
CA PRO A 777 -30.00 17.61 30.89
C PRO A 777 -30.21 19.11 30.64
N GLU A 778 -31.46 19.59 30.63
CA GLU A 778 -31.75 20.99 30.29
C GLU A 778 -31.25 22.00 31.33
N ASP A 779 -31.21 21.64 32.62
CA ASP A 779 -30.63 22.47 33.67
C ASP A 779 -29.12 22.71 33.46
N LEU A 780 -28.40 21.72 32.93
CA LEU A 780 -27.00 21.87 32.52
C LEU A 780 -26.88 22.77 31.29
N LEU A 781 -27.76 22.61 30.29
CA LEU A 781 -27.73 23.40 29.06
C LEU A 781 -28.05 24.88 29.32
N GLU A 782 -29.07 25.17 30.14
CA GLU A 782 -29.39 26.52 30.60
C GLU A 782 -28.18 27.18 31.31
N ARG A 783 -27.49 26.42 32.16
CA ARG A 783 -26.27 26.91 32.83
C ARG A 783 -25.14 27.18 31.84
N ALA A 784 -24.92 26.29 30.86
CA ALA A 784 -23.90 26.46 29.83
C ALA A 784 -24.16 27.71 28.99
N GLU A 785 -25.42 28.00 28.67
CA GLU A 785 -25.84 29.15 27.85
C GLU A 785 -25.66 30.48 28.58
N ALA A 786 -25.94 30.49 29.90
CA ALA A 786 -25.64 31.63 30.77
C ALA A 786 -24.12 31.93 30.85
N ILE A 787 -23.28 30.88 30.94
CA ILE A 787 -21.82 31.03 30.95
C ILE A 787 -21.34 31.58 29.59
N LEU A 788 -21.81 31.01 28.47
CA LEU A 788 -21.43 31.46 27.13
C LEU A 788 -21.73 32.95 26.93
N THR A 789 -22.95 33.38 27.29
CA THR A 789 -23.37 34.78 27.19
C THR A 789 -22.47 35.71 28.03
N SER A 790 -22.01 35.24 29.19
CA SER A 790 -21.08 36.02 30.03
C SER A 790 -19.69 36.18 29.38
N MET A 791 -19.19 35.13 28.73
CA MET A 791 -17.89 35.16 28.05
C MET A 791 -17.93 36.04 26.79
N GLU A 792 -18.99 35.95 25.98
CA GLU A 792 -19.18 36.78 24.79
C GLU A 792 -19.24 38.29 25.13
N ARG A 793 -19.88 38.66 26.26
CA ARG A 793 -19.93 40.05 26.73
C ARG A 793 -18.55 40.59 27.14
N VAL A 794 -17.74 39.77 27.82
CA VAL A 794 -16.37 40.16 28.18
C VAL A 794 -15.50 40.33 26.94
N GLN A 795 -15.68 39.48 25.93
CA GLN A 795 -14.92 39.51 24.68
C GLN A 795 -15.28 40.73 23.82
N GLN A 796 -16.56 41.10 23.71
CA GLN A 796 -17.00 42.32 23.03
C GLN A 796 -16.50 43.61 23.71
N GLY A 797 -16.39 43.63 25.05
CA GLY A 797 -15.84 44.76 25.80
C GLY A 797 -14.32 44.96 25.57
N LEU A 798 -13.58 43.89 25.32
CA LEU A 798 -12.13 43.93 25.04
C LEU A 798 -11.81 44.30 23.58
N SER A 799 -12.65 43.91 22.60
CA SER A 799 -12.46 44.32 21.19
C SER A 799 -12.75 45.79 20.92
N GLN A 800 -13.70 46.41 21.64
CA GLN A 800 -14.00 47.84 21.49
C GLN A 800 -12.91 48.75 22.06
N THR A 801 -12.13 48.28 23.03
CA THR A 801 -10.99 49.03 23.59
C THR A 801 -9.73 48.93 22.72
N ALA A 802 -9.56 47.87 21.92
CA ALA A 802 -8.42 47.71 21.02
C ALA A 802 -8.57 48.49 19.70
N ALA A 803 -9.79 48.62 19.15
CA ALA A 803 -10.04 49.32 17.89
C ALA A 803 -9.87 50.86 17.99
N ALA A 804 -9.99 51.43 19.19
CA ALA A 804 -9.83 52.87 19.41
C ALA A 804 -8.36 53.36 19.39
N CYS A 805 -7.38 52.45 19.37
CA CYS A 805 -5.96 52.78 19.56
C CYS A 805 -5.13 52.86 18.26
N VAL A 806 -5.72 52.66 17.06
CA VAL A 806 -4.95 52.51 15.80
C VAL A 806 -5.31 53.54 14.71
N GLY A 807 -6.22 54.49 14.96
CA GLY A 807 -6.64 55.47 13.94
C GLY A 807 -6.33 56.92 14.28
N GLY A 808 -5.20 57.47 13.83
CA GLY A 808 -5.03 58.92 13.78
C GLY A 808 -3.66 59.45 13.36
N GLU A 809 -3.49 59.79 12.08
CA GLU A 809 -2.69 60.94 11.64
C GLU A 809 -3.24 61.53 10.33
N GLY A 810 -3.41 62.87 10.29
CA GLY A 810 -3.26 63.67 9.08
C GLY A 810 -4.28 64.79 8.80
N GLY A 811 -3.89 66.05 9.05
CA GLY A 811 -4.35 67.23 8.27
C GLY A 811 -4.96 68.40 9.06
N GLY A 812 -4.33 69.58 9.04
CA GLY A 812 -4.68 70.74 9.88
C GLY A 812 -5.28 71.98 9.17
N ALA A 813 -5.56 72.99 10.02
CA ALA A 813 -5.52 74.47 9.84
C ALA A 813 -6.84 75.29 9.92
N ASP A 814 -6.97 75.99 11.08
CA ASP A 814 -7.19 77.44 11.32
C ASP A 814 -8.56 78.14 11.02
N ARG A 815 -9.34 78.51 12.08
CA ARG A 815 -9.55 79.89 12.61
C ARG A 815 -10.90 80.19 13.32
N ASP A 816 -10.74 80.94 14.42
CA ASP A 816 -11.55 82.01 15.04
C ASP A 816 -12.75 81.76 16.00
N LEU A 817 -12.57 82.31 17.22
CA LEU A 817 -13.47 82.51 18.38
C LEU A 817 -14.28 83.84 18.24
N PRO A 818 -15.46 84.06 18.90
CA PRO A 818 -15.45 84.61 20.27
C PRO A 818 -16.69 84.34 21.21
N LYS A 819 -16.35 84.10 22.50
CA LYS A 819 -16.89 84.51 23.84
C LYS A 819 -18.38 84.81 24.18
N VAL A 820 -18.90 83.98 25.12
CA VAL A 820 -19.65 84.16 26.42
C VAL A 820 -20.49 85.43 26.69
N PRO A 821 -21.71 85.30 27.29
CA PRO A 821 -21.85 85.59 28.74
C PRO A 821 -22.69 84.56 29.54
N GLN A 822 -22.34 84.46 30.83
CA GLN A 822 -22.93 83.63 31.89
C GLN A 822 -24.35 84.09 32.29
N GLU A 823 -25.22 83.17 32.70
CA GLU A 823 -25.83 83.18 34.05
C GLU A 823 -26.77 81.99 34.32
N THR A 824 -26.62 81.44 35.53
CA THR A 824 -27.62 80.75 36.38
C THR A 824 -28.16 79.36 36.01
N GLY A 825 -27.65 78.36 36.72
CA GLY A 825 -28.48 77.43 37.50
C GLY A 825 -29.22 76.33 36.75
N GLY A 826 -28.47 75.31 36.30
CA GLY A 826 -29.03 74.06 35.76
C GLY A 826 -28.44 72.84 36.45
N ARG A 827 -29.30 71.98 36.98
CA ARG A 827 -28.98 70.64 37.50
C ARG A 827 -28.49 69.74 36.36
N PHE A 828 -27.49 68.90 36.68
CA PHE A 828 -26.91 67.82 35.89
C PHE A 828 -26.24 68.25 34.58
N THR A 829 -24.90 68.25 34.59
CA THR A 829 -24.06 68.27 33.39
C THR A 829 -23.24 66.98 33.32
N ALA A 830 -23.33 66.31 32.18
CA ALA A 830 -22.21 65.61 31.59
C ALA A 830 -21.44 66.64 30.75
N ASP A 831 -20.13 66.76 30.96
CA ASP A 831 -19.12 66.81 29.90
C ASP A 831 -17.70 67.05 30.47
N ASP A 832 -16.72 66.65 29.64
CA ASP A 832 -15.29 66.94 29.68
C ASP A 832 -14.37 65.88 30.29
N ALA A 833 -14.30 64.77 29.54
CA ALA A 833 -13.03 64.14 29.22
C ALA A 833 -12.09 65.18 28.56
N GLU A 834 -10.98 65.50 29.24
CA GLU A 834 -9.61 65.60 28.69
C GLU A 834 -8.72 66.31 29.71
N GLN A 835 -8.15 65.55 30.63
CA GLN A 835 -6.86 65.82 31.26
C GLN A 835 -6.27 64.48 31.69
N GLY A 836 -5.02 64.24 31.27
CA GLY A 836 -4.39 62.93 31.26
C GLY A 836 -4.15 62.30 32.62
N LEU A 837 -3.86 61.00 32.58
CA LEU A 837 -3.12 60.21 33.58
C LEU A 837 -3.13 60.80 34.99
N ASP A 838 -4.16 60.49 35.78
CA ASP A 838 -4.02 60.45 37.23
C ASP A 838 -4.55 59.12 37.74
N GLU A 839 -3.61 58.33 38.26
CA GLU A 839 -3.83 57.10 38.98
C GLU A 839 -4.84 57.36 40.11
N ALA A 840 -5.95 56.63 40.15
CA ALA A 840 -6.68 56.51 41.41
C ALA A 840 -5.65 56.03 42.46
N PRO A 841 -5.49 56.68 43.61
CA PRO A 841 -4.46 56.31 44.56
C PRO A 841 -4.68 54.84 44.95
N LEU A 842 -3.72 54.00 44.58
CA LEU A 842 -3.71 52.60 44.99
C LEU A 842 -3.83 52.58 46.50
N HIS A 843 -4.73 51.74 47.03
CA HIS A 843 -4.87 51.54 48.47
C HIS A 843 -3.46 51.38 49.08
N PRO A 844 -3.08 52.08 50.16
CA PRO A 844 -1.70 52.11 50.65
C PRO A 844 -1.08 50.72 50.88
N VAL A 845 -1.93 49.75 51.20
CA VAL A 845 -1.62 48.32 51.35
C VAL A 845 -1.21 47.66 50.03
N LEU A 846 -1.92 47.97 48.93
CA LEU A 846 -1.60 47.45 47.59
C LEU A 846 -0.29 48.05 47.06
N GLU A 847 -0.05 49.34 47.31
CA GLU A 847 1.20 49.99 46.93
C GLU A 847 2.39 49.42 47.72
N ARG A 848 2.21 49.21 49.03
CA ARG A 848 3.24 48.64 49.91
C ARG A 848 3.52 47.16 49.61
N LEU A 849 2.50 46.36 49.26
CA LEU A 849 2.67 44.99 48.77
C LEU A 849 3.41 44.93 47.43
N ARG A 850 3.10 45.85 46.50
CA ARG A 850 3.72 45.90 45.17
C ARG A 850 5.21 46.23 45.26
N ASN A 851 5.61 46.99 46.27
CA ASN A 851 7.00 47.38 46.52
C ASN A 851 7.76 46.44 47.48
N ALA A 852 7.07 45.48 48.11
CA ALA A 852 7.69 44.55 49.05
C ALA A 852 8.54 43.49 48.32
N ARG A 853 9.84 43.42 48.63
CA ARG A 853 10.73 42.36 48.13
C ARG A 853 10.66 41.13 49.02
N VAL A 854 9.57 40.39 48.89
CA VAL A 854 9.22 39.26 49.77
C VAL A 854 10.30 38.17 49.81
N LEU A 855 11.04 37.97 48.71
CA LEU A 855 12.10 36.96 48.60
C LEU A 855 13.39 37.33 49.35
N ASP A 856 13.56 38.61 49.71
CA ASP A 856 14.75 39.12 50.40
C ASP A 856 14.53 39.27 51.91
N MET A 857 13.33 38.92 52.41
CA MET A 857 12.95 39.06 53.82
C MET A 857 13.19 37.77 54.60
N THR A 858 13.69 37.90 55.83
CA THR A 858 13.67 36.77 56.76
C THR A 858 12.24 36.46 57.21
N PRO A 859 11.92 35.23 57.64
CA PRO A 859 10.56 34.85 58.05
C PRO A 859 9.95 35.76 59.14
N ILE A 860 10.77 36.28 60.06
CA ILE A 860 10.34 37.24 61.09
C ILE A 860 9.98 38.60 60.49
N GLN A 861 10.76 39.09 59.52
CA GLN A 861 10.49 40.36 58.83
C GLN A 861 9.23 40.26 57.96
N ALA A 862 9.01 39.13 57.28
CA ALA A 862 7.80 38.90 56.51
C ALA A 862 6.54 38.87 57.40
N LEU A 863 6.63 38.27 58.60
CA LEU A 863 5.55 38.28 59.60
C LEU A 863 5.29 39.68 60.17
N GLN A 864 6.33 40.49 60.38
CA GLN A 864 6.20 41.88 60.82
C GLN A 864 5.56 42.75 59.74
N GLU A 865 5.97 42.61 58.47
CA GLU A 865 5.39 43.35 57.35
C GLU A 865 3.91 42.99 57.15
N LEU A 866 3.55 41.71 57.25
CA LEU A 866 2.16 41.26 57.21
C LEU A 866 1.32 41.82 58.36
N TYR A 867 1.89 41.94 59.55
CA TYR A 867 1.22 42.52 60.70
C TYR A 867 0.99 44.03 60.54
N GLU A 868 1.96 44.77 59.99
CA GLU A 868 1.80 46.20 59.68
C GLU A 868 0.77 46.46 58.58
N LEU A 869 0.76 45.63 57.53
CA LEU A 869 -0.27 45.68 56.48
C LEU A 869 -1.67 45.38 57.05
N HIS A 870 -1.78 44.47 58.02
CA HIS A 870 -3.04 44.17 58.69
C HIS A 870 -3.53 45.34 59.58
N LEU A 871 -2.63 46.09 60.21
CA LEU A 871 -2.98 47.30 60.97
C LEU A 871 -3.48 48.42 60.05
N LEU A 872 -2.83 48.63 58.90
CA LEU A 872 -3.23 49.62 57.90
C LEU A 872 -4.64 49.38 57.34
N VAL A 873 -5.08 48.12 57.22
CA VAL A 873 -6.46 47.78 56.81
C VAL A 873 -7.48 48.01 57.93
N ARG A 874 -7.05 47.96 59.20
CA ARG A 874 -7.92 48.11 60.37
C ARG A 874 -8.15 49.56 60.79
N GLU A 875 -7.15 50.43 60.63
CA GLU A 875 -7.27 51.86 60.99
C GLU A 875 -8.26 52.64 60.09
N GLU A 876 -8.60 52.13 58.90
CA GLU A 876 -9.60 52.74 58.01
C GLU A 876 -11.04 52.19 58.19
N ASN A 877 -11.27 51.23 59.12
CA ASN A 877 -12.59 50.62 59.36
C ASN A 877 -13.18 50.89 60.76
N GLU A 878 -12.62 51.83 61.54
CA GLU A 878 -13.34 52.45 62.66
C GLU A 878 -14.06 53.73 62.17
N PRO A 879 -15.34 53.92 62.52
CA PRO A 879 -16.22 54.89 61.86
C PRO A 879 -15.86 56.36 62.04
#